data_AF-A0A532UK34-F1
#
_entry.id   AF-A0A532UK34-F1
#
_cell.length_a   1.000
_cell.length_b   1.000
_cell.length_c   1.000
_cell.angle_alpha   90.00
_cell.angle_beta   90.00
_cell.angle_gamma   90.00
#
_symmetry.space_group_name_H-M   'P 1'
#
loop_
_entity.id
_entity.type
_entity.pdbx_description
1 polymer ?
#
loop_
_entity_poly.entity_id
_entity_poly.type
_entity_poly.pdbx_seq_one_letter_code
_entity_poly.pdbx_strand_id
1 'polypeptide(L)'
;MRTSICAQSNCMPRPVTDIRSAYGMTLSFEKALLLLFLAWVLAPGLAFGALPPQPSNAIGIRPISSSAQNLSLTVSLPRAGASNILMQADLPHIRPGAGGNLGIGEPDVPVFGEWVLIPNGTQLSIQVQPGKPVIFNNVEITPVQPPRLNSAGAAFPQFTIDTITYSLNQDYPGVFAETGPIKNIRGQSCTIVRLYPYQYNPVTRRLSVYEDLEVNLQFDGEIRPIPIRLKSKQFEAMLKRLTVNGDAVLSAEEQAVDRPDTTDDLYPLGGESAIENFGNGQTGGCDYLIICDPEFEIAANFLAGWKRMSGFRTKVVTTGDTGVSTADIESFIDESQEDWLPAPSYVLLLGDAEYIPCFYKRTHAADSDKRGLQQGEVASDRYYGDTNSDGVADLFVGRLPVNTAAEAQVAVERIINYERTPPDPVTNEHFYRNFAAVSYFEDYDDDGYEDVRFVKGSEDIYQFLTAAGCTGQRIYNTEPSITPTNWTTWEAFVFENDSGGGRPVPSELHRPGFNWNGIRQDVDAALTNGLFLITHLGHGSRMYRYLDHHLIGDGGWETPYFSENNAAALKNGSLVPVLWSPSCETGWFDNETDKESYDYYFLGEILGTLETGPDDESFCEELILNPEGGAVGVIGSTRISYGPLVDRMVWGWMDAIWPDYIESCKDKYGDSAAIYQMGPVFEYGKQYMLTKYPEDPYSEFMQTTIDEFIWFGDPTMEMWTGVPKPLTAEDVTHPASINLGEPTDVTVTVQKDSRHLAKARVTVSRAMAPDDYWTGLTNTSGQVTFAGVTTSQWGDYNVVVTIHNHIPYEGIIASAASGGQMMSAESQVSTSKDDGYGSNDDFQNLNADFLRVGKSTYNPPPYYMTGMVFRNVNIPRGARIISASLKLRSRSEHLTGIVYGVIEAEAADNADSFGGGRHPGALPKTSASVEWDLFEAWSEDTWYSSPDISDVIREVVGPDGWSANNSLAIFYSTRQREGDYRSFCSYDSNPDDAPKLQIIYAGTGS
;
A
#
# COMPACT_ATOMS: atom_id res chain seq x y z
N MET A 1 -35.49 21.24 -59.60
CA MET A 1 -36.53 21.61 -60.60
C MET A 1 -37.83 20.90 -60.22
N ARG A 2 -39.01 21.45 -60.58
CA ARG A 2 -40.36 20.80 -60.67
C ARG A 2 -40.79 19.89 -59.49
N THR A 3 -41.72 20.30 -58.60
CA THR A 3 -43.21 20.28 -58.73
C THR A 3 -43.79 18.86 -58.96
N SER A 4 -44.91 18.40 -58.36
CA SER A 4 -46.17 19.09 -57.97
C SER A 4 -47.09 18.22 -57.05
N ILE A 5 -47.83 18.77 -56.05
CA ILE A 5 -49.33 18.95 -56.00
C ILE A 5 -50.17 17.64 -55.79
N CYS A 6 -51.29 17.48 -55.05
CA CYS A 6 -52.32 18.32 -54.34
C CYS A 6 -52.73 17.61 -53.00
N ALA A 7 -53.23 18.26 -51.91
CA ALA A 7 -54.61 18.71 -51.59
C ALA A 7 -55.71 17.60 -51.58
N GLN A 8 -56.79 17.60 -50.77
CA GLN A 8 -57.42 18.55 -49.80
C GLN A 8 -58.43 17.72 -48.89
N SER A 9 -59.31 18.16 -47.95
CA SER A 9 -59.82 19.45 -47.41
C SER A 9 -60.62 19.24 -46.08
N ASN A 10 -60.99 20.35 -45.40
CA ASN A 10 -62.15 20.54 -44.47
C ASN A 10 -62.15 19.83 -43.08
N CYS A 11 -62.73 20.39 -41.99
CA CYS A 11 -63.47 21.66 -41.80
C CYS A 11 -63.34 22.26 -40.38
N MET A 12 -63.78 23.52 -40.18
CA MET A 12 -63.86 24.29 -38.91
C MET A 12 -65.35 24.61 -38.57
N PRO A 13 -65.80 25.19 -37.42
CA PRO A 13 -65.29 26.45 -36.81
C PRO A 13 -65.42 26.66 -35.26
N ARG A 14 -65.02 27.88 -34.81
CA ARG A 14 -65.16 28.50 -33.45
C ARG A 14 -66.59 29.05 -33.18
N PRO A 15 -67.01 29.56 -31.97
CA PRO A 15 -66.52 30.79 -31.26
C PRO A 15 -66.26 30.59 -29.73
N VAL A 16 -65.43 31.33 -28.97
CA VAL A 16 -65.13 32.79 -28.79
C VAL A 16 -66.08 33.56 -27.85
N THR A 17 -65.53 34.03 -26.72
CA THR A 17 -65.89 35.27 -26.00
C THR A 17 -64.61 35.92 -25.42
N ASP A 18 -64.54 37.25 -25.39
CA ASP A 18 -63.37 38.07 -24.99
C ASP A 18 -63.83 39.38 -24.33
N ILE A 19 -63.29 39.73 -23.16
CA ILE A 19 -63.43 41.07 -22.53
C ILE A 19 -62.13 41.47 -21.78
N ARG A 20 -61.25 42.22 -22.47
CA ARG A 20 -60.65 43.55 -22.12
C ARG A 20 -60.74 44.02 -20.64
N SER A 21 -59.80 44.74 -20.03
CA SER A 21 -58.64 45.57 -20.44
C SER A 21 -57.71 45.79 -19.20
N ALA A 22 -56.47 46.29 -19.24
CA ALA A 22 -56.06 47.63 -19.70
C ALA A 22 -54.52 47.86 -19.79
N TYR A 23 -54.14 48.97 -20.42
CA TYR A 23 -52.83 49.62 -20.66
C TYR A 23 -51.63 49.33 -19.70
N GLY A 24 -50.36 49.33 -20.16
CA GLY A 24 -49.88 49.42 -21.55
C GLY A 24 -48.36 49.73 -21.76
N MET A 25 -47.86 49.34 -22.94
CA MET A 25 -46.71 49.86 -23.73
C MET A 25 -45.28 50.07 -23.14
N THR A 26 -44.39 49.15 -23.54
CA THR A 26 -43.07 49.34 -24.22
C THR A 26 -41.79 49.83 -23.51
N LEU A 27 -40.69 49.15 -23.88
CA LEU A 27 -39.25 49.52 -23.83
C LEU A 27 -38.58 49.57 -22.43
N SER A 28 -37.35 49.09 -22.21
CA SER A 28 -36.41 48.35 -23.08
C SER A 28 -35.61 47.30 -22.29
N PHE A 29 -35.03 46.31 -22.97
CA PHE A 29 -34.52 45.07 -22.37
C PHE A 29 -33.14 45.17 -21.68
N GLU A 30 -32.53 46.35 -21.62
CA GLU A 30 -31.11 46.53 -21.25
C GLU A 30 -30.85 47.03 -19.82
N LYS A 31 -31.90 47.18 -18.98
CA LYS A 31 -31.73 47.62 -17.57
C LYS A 31 -32.02 46.56 -16.51
N ALA A 32 -32.44 45.35 -16.91
CA ALA A 32 -32.65 44.23 -15.98
C ALA A 32 -31.34 43.55 -15.55
N LEU A 33 -30.36 43.42 -16.46
CA LEU A 33 -29.11 42.68 -16.20
C LEU A 33 -28.19 43.36 -15.18
N LEU A 34 -28.21 44.70 -15.08
CA LEU A 34 -27.26 45.46 -14.27
C LEU A 34 -27.65 45.60 -12.78
N LEU A 35 -28.86 45.18 -12.39
CA LEU A 35 -29.37 45.28 -11.02
C LEU A 35 -29.35 43.95 -10.25
N LEU A 36 -29.17 42.81 -10.93
CA LEU A 36 -28.96 41.50 -10.29
C LEU A 36 -27.50 41.27 -9.89
N PHE A 37 -26.55 41.99 -10.49
CA PHE A 37 -25.10 41.79 -10.28
C PHE A 37 -24.49 42.56 -9.08
N LEU A 38 -25.31 43.25 -8.29
CA LEU A 38 -24.83 44.13 -7.20
C LEU A 38 -25.46 43.84 -5.82
N ALA A 39 -26.01 42.64 -5.63
CA ALA A 39 -26.64 42.19 -4.38
C ALA A 39 -25.99 40.91 -3.79
N TRP A 40 -24.86 40.47 -4.34
CA TRP A 40 -24.13 39.25 -3.92
C TRP A 40 -22.78 39.53 -3.22
N VAL A 41 -22.57 40.78 -2.79
CA VAL A 41 -21.44 41.19 -1.94
C VAL A 41 -22.02 41.99 -0.77
N LEU A 42 -21.57 41.69 0.46
CA LEU A 42 -21.98 42.31 1.75
C LEU A 42 -23.31 41.84 2.40
N ALA A 43 -23.42 40.55 2.77
CA ALA A 43 -24.16 40.11 3.98
C ALA A 43 -23.84 38.65 4.37
N PRO A 44 -23.30 38.35 5.57
CA PRO A 44 -23.16 36.97 6.07
C PRO A 44 -24.35 36.52 6.91
N GLY A 45 -24.61 35.20 6.95
CA GLY A 45 -25.26 34.54 8.09
C GLY A 45 -26.79 34.53 8.15
N LEU A 46 -27.43 33.74 7.30
CA LEU A 46 -28.68 33.04 7.65
C LEU A 46 -28.58 31.58 7.19
N ALA A 47 -28.76 30.65 8.12
CA ALA A 47 -28.74 29.23 7.82
C ALA A 47 -30.02 28.83 7.08
N PHE A 48 -29.88 28.17 5.93
CA PHE A 48 -30.96 27.36 5.39
C PHE A 48 -31.13 26.15 6.32
N GLY A 49 -32.25 26.09 7.03
CA GLY A 49 -32.59 24.90 7.81
C GLY A 49 -32.67 23.70 6.88
N ALA A 50 -31.95 22.63 7.21
CA ALA A 50 -31.96 21.41 6.44
C ALA A 50 -33.40 20.89 6.29
N LEU A 51 -33.75 20.43 5.08
CA LEU A 51 -34.88 19.53 4.94
C LEU A 51 -34.59 18.29 5.80
N PRO A 52 -35.60 17.70 6.49
CA PRO A 52 -35.38 16.44 7.19
C PRO A 52 -34.87 15.40 6.17
N PRO A 53 -33.84 14.60 6.51
CA PRO A 53 -33.30 13.61 5.59
C PRO A 53 -34.43 12.66 5.16
N GLN A 54 -34.44 12.30 3.88
CA GLN A 54 -35.24 11.17 3.43
C GLN A 54 -34.76 9.93 4.19
N PRO A 55 -35.65 9.07 4.71
CA PRO A 55 -35.23 7.81 5.29
C PRO A 55 -34.55 6.98 4.20
N SER A 56 -33.25 6.75 4.32
CA SER A 56 -32.48 5.93 3.40
C SER A 56 -33.02 4.50 3.40
N ASN A 57 -33.23 3.91 2.22
CA ASN A 57 -33.72 2.53 2.10
C ASN A 57 -32.62 1.47 2.36
N ALA A 58 -31.37 1.89 2.56
CA ALA A 58 -30.22 1.00 2.75
C ALA A 58 -30.38 0.10 3.98
N ILE A 59 -30.35 -1.22 3.74
CA ILE A 59 -30.46 -2.25 4.77
C ILE A 59 -29.13 -2.36 5.54
N GLY A 60 -29.19 -2.57 6.85
CA GLY A 60 -28.01 -2.90 7.67
C GLY A 60 -28.09 -2.42 9.12
N ILE A 61 -27.01 -2.67 9.86
CA ILE A 61 -26.84 -2.25 11.26
C ILE A 61 -26.54 -0.75 11.32
N ARG A 62 -27.14 -0.04 12.28
CA ARG A 62 -26.87 1.37 12.58
C ARG A 62 -26.80 1.63 14.08
N PRO A 63 -25.92 2.53 14.56
CA PRO A 63 -25.97 3.00 15.93
C PRO A 63 -27.16 3.95 16.15
N ILE A 64 -27.92 3.70 17.22
CA ILE A 64 -28.89 4.65 17.81
C ILE A 64 -28.14 5.66 18.68
N SER A 65 -27.16 5.18 19.46
CA SER A 65 -26.29 5.99 20.30
C SER A 65 -24.97 5.27 20.53
N SER A 66 -23.86 6.01 20.54
CA SER A 66 -22.52 5.46 20.74
C SER A 66 -21.77 6.29 21.79
N SER A 67 -21.22 5.63 22.80
CA SER A 67 -20.30 6.19 23.80
C SER A 67 -19.32 5.11 24.25
N ALA A 68 -18.24 5.50 24.91
CA ALA A 68 -17.26 4.57 25.44
C ALA A 68 -17.76 3.71 26.64
N GLN A 69 -19.01 3.85 27.08
CA GLN A 69 -19.63 2.98 28.10
C GLN A 69 -20.91 2.30 27.61
N ASN A 70 -21.50 2.75 26.49
CA ASN A 70 -22.72 2.16 25.94
C ASN A 70 -22.81 2.34 24.42
N LEU A 71 -23.12 1.26 23.72
CA LEU A 71 -23.43 1.27 22.29
C LEU A 71 -24.81 0.66 22.08
N SER A 72 -25.74 1.41 21.51
CA SER A 72 -27.08 0.95 21.16
C SER A 72 -27.17 0.80 19.63
N LEU A 73 -27.51 -0.39 19.15
CA LEU A 73 -27.58 -0.78 17.75
C LEU A 73 -29.00 -1.16 17.36
N THR A 74 -29.36 -0.93 16.09
CA THR A 74 -30.58 -1.47 15.49
C THR A 74 -30.35 -1.89 14.04
N VAL A 75 -31.18 -2.80 13.52
CA VAL A 75 -31.18 -3.18 12.12
C VAL A 75 -32.24 -2.37 11.36
N SER A 76 -31.80 -1.60 10.38
CA SER A 76 -32.70 -0.92 9.44
C SER A 76 -33.20 -1.92 8.39
N LEU A 77 -34.48 -2.29 8.46
CA LEU A 77 -35.16 -3.12 7.45
C LEU A 77 -36.18 -2.29 6.64
N PRO A 78 -36.45 -2.65 5.36
CA PRO A 78 -37.38 -1.91 4.50
C PRO A 78 -38.83 -2.25 4.86
N ARG A 79 -39.40 -1.43 5.77
CA ARG A 79 -40.74 -1.58 6.38
C ARG A 79 -41.83 -2.16 5.49
N ALA A 80 -42.53 -3.19 6.00
CA ALA A 80 -43.91 -3.67 5.83
C ALA A 80 -44.64 -3.62 4.45
N GLY A 81 -44.41 -2.62 3.60
CA GLY A 81 -44.81 -2.61 2.20
C GLY A 81 -43.78 -3.27 1.28
N ALA A 82 -42.49 -3.12 1.57
CA ALA A 82 -41.41 -3.64 0.73
C ALA A 82 -41.05 -5.11 1.06
N SER A 83 -41.27 -5.57 2.29
CA SER A 83 -41.18 -6.99 2.65
C SER A 83 -42.21 -7.87 1.92
N ASN A 84 -43.32 -7.29 1.45
CA ASN A 84 -44.21 -7.96 0.48
C ASN A 84 -43.62 -8.03 -0.93
N ILE A 85 -42.79 -7.06 -1.35
CA ILE A 85 -42.14 -7.05 -2.68
C ILE A 85 -41.02 -8.10 -2.72
N LEU A 86 -40.25 -8.22 -1.62
CA LEU A 86 -39.29 -9.31 -1.38
C LEU A 86 -39.94 -10.72 -1.30
N MET A 87 -41.27 -10.81 -1.44
CA MET A 87 -42.04 -12.07 -1.44
C MET A 87 -43.14 -12.09 -2.54
N GLN A 88 -43.05 -11.24 -3.57
CA GLN A 88 -44.06 -11.15 -4.65
C GLN A 88 -43.55 -11.56 -6.05
N ALA A 89 -42.30 -11.98 -6.18
CA ALA A 89 -41.93 -12.97 -7.19
C ALA A 89 -42.29 -14.37 -6.65
N ASP A 90 -42.60 -15.33 -7.52
CA ASP A 90 -42.87 -16.73 -7.14
C ASP A 90 -41.58 -17.51 -6.77
N LEU A 91 -40.63 -16.85 -6.11
CA LEU A 91 -39.31 -17.35 -5.68
C LEU A 91 -38.93 -16.74 -4.32
N PRO A 92 -38.63 -17.54 -3.27
CA PRO A 92 -38.47 -17.06 -1.90
C PRO A 92 -37.04 -16.59 -1.54
N HIS A 93 -36.34 -15.89 -2.45
CA HIS A 93 -34.93 -15.52 -2.27
C HIS A 93 -34.75 -14.27 -1.37
N ILE A 94 -34.57 -14.48 -0.06
CA ILE A 94 -34.45 -13.40 0.94
C ILE A 94 -32.98 -13.14 1.29
N ARG A 95 -32.28 -12.26 0.55
CA ARG A 95 -30.96 -11.73 0.98
C ARG A 95 -30.82 -10.19 0.98
N PRO A 96 -31.52 -9.45 1.87
CA PRO A 96 -31.22 -8.05 2.16
C PRO A 96 -30.07 -7.93 3.18
N GLY A 97 -28.83 -7.75 2.70
CA GLY A 97 -27.74 -7.06 3.44
C GLY A 97 -26.87 -7.88 4.40
N ALA A 98 -26.93 -9.21 4.36
CA ALA A 98 -26.65 -10.00 5.56
C ALA A 98 -25.97 -11.36 5.28
N GLY A 99 -24.94 -11.67 6.07
CA GLY A 99 -24.32 -12.99 6.24
C GLY A 99 -23.73 -13.11 7.66
N GLY A 100 -23.68 -14.32 8.22
CA GLY A 100 -23.29 -14.54 9.61
C GLY A 100 -23.47 -15.99 10.09
N ASN A 101 -23.76 -16.18 11.39
CA ASN A 101 -23.62 -17.45 12.13
C ASN A 101 -24.73 -18.47 11.84
N LEU A 102 -24.69 -19.02 10.62
CA LEU A 102 -25.54 -20.13 10.18
C LEU A 102 -24.64 -21.29 9.73
N GLY A 103 -24.94 -22.50 10.20
CA GLY A 103 -24.24 -23.70 9.79
C GLY A 103 -24.51 -24.09 8.34
N ILE A 104 -23.52 -24.69 7.68
CA ILE A 104 -23.74 -25.37 6.40
C ILE A 104 -24.81 -26.45 6.60
N GLY A 105 -25.90 -26.36 5.84
CA GLY A 105 -27.08 -27.18 5.98
C GLY A 105 -28.21 -26.59 6.84
N GLU A 106 -27.95 -25.54 7.64
CA GLU A 106 -28.98 -24.87 8.44
C GLU A 106 -29.75 -23.82 7.60
N PRO A 107 -30.96 -23.37 8.01
CA PRO A 107 -31.78 -22.47 7.19
C PRO A 107 -31.15 -21.09 6.91
N ASP A 108 -31.05 -20.71 5.63
CA ASP A 108 -30.46 -19.43 5.18
C ASP A 108 -31.37 -18.23 5.52
N VAL A 109 -31.17 -17.64 6.71
CA VAL A 109 -31.87 -16.44 7.17
C VAL A 109 -30.92 -15.24 7.28
N PRO A 110 -31.29 -14.03 6.87
CA PRO A 110 -30.35 -12.90 6.90
C PRO A 110 -29.82 -12.58 8.32
N VAL A 111 -28.50 -12.66 8.50
CA VAL A 111 -27.76 -12.30 9.73
C VAL A 111 -26.85 -11.10 9.46
N PHE A 112 -26.79 -10.12 10.36
CA PHE A 112 -25.90 -8.97 10.19
C PHE A 112 -24.74 -9.02 11.18
N GLY A 113 -23.49 -8.99 10.72
CA GLY A 113 -22.29 -8.84 11.55
C GLY A 113 -21.72 -7.42 11.54
N GLU A 114 -21.19 -6.97 12.67
CA GLU A 114 -20.52 -5.67 12.83
C GLU A 114 -19.32 -5.77 13.78
N TRP A 115 -18.18 -5.18 13.42
CA TRP A 115 -17.10 -5.01 14.39
C TRP A 115 -17.41 -3.89 15.39
N VAL A 116 -17.11 -4.16 16.66
CA VAL A 116 -17.29 -3.26 17.79
C VAL A 116 -16.02 -3.26 18.63
N LEU A 117 -15.49 -2.08 18.94
CA LEU A 117 -14.41 -1.95 19.91
C LEU A 117 -14.95 -2.14 21.32
N ILE A 118 -14.22 -2.90 22.13
CA ILE A 118 -14.41 -3.01 23.56
C ILE A 118 -13.38 -2.05 24.19
N PRO A 119 -13.80 -1.01 24.93
CA PRO A 119 -12.86 -0.12 25.60
C PRO A 119 -11.93 -0.90 26.53
N ASN A 120 -10.62 -0.73 26.37
CA ASN A 120 -9.65 -1.52 27.11
C ASN A 120 -9.81 -1.32 28.63
N GLY A 121 -9.79 -2.42 29.40
CA GLY A 121 -10.07 -2.41 30.84
C GLY A 121 -11.56 -2.51 31.23
N THR A 122 -12.48 -2.64 30.27
CA THR A 122 -13.92 -2.89 30.51
C THR A 122 -14.33 -4.33 30.22
N GLN A 123 -15.52 -4.72 30.69
CA GLN A 123 -16.19 -5.98 30.35
C GLN A 123 -17.46 -5.69 29.55
N LEU A 124 -17.62 -6.38 28.42
CA LEU A 124 -18.81 -6.27 27.58
C LEU A 124 -19.96 -7.12 28.13
N SER A 125 -21.15 -6.53 28.23
CA SER A 125 -22.42 -7.24 28.37
C SER A 125 -23.43 -6.79 27.31
N ILE A 126 -24.33 -7.70 26.92
CA ILE A 126 -25.31 -7.49 25.83
C ILE A 126 -26.75 -7.62 26.34
N GLN A 127 -27.62 -6.69 25.96
CA GLN A 127 -29.03 -6.64 26.33
C GLN A 127 -29.91 -6.44 25.08
N VAL A 128 -30.71 -7.45 24.74
CA VAL A 128 -31.50 -7.47 23.50
C VAL A 128 -32.97 -7.11 23.76
N GLN A 129 -33.51 -6.22 22.93
CA GLN A 129 -34.91 -5.82 22.90
C GLN A 129 -35.47 -6.08 21.49
N PRO A 130 -36.01 -7.27 21.19
CA PRO A 130 -36.35 -7.65 19.82
C PRO A 130 -37.59 -6.94 19.24
N GLY A 131 -38.38 -6.22 20.06
CA GLY A 131 -39.57 -5.54 19.59
C GLY A 131 -40.72 -6.52 19.28
N LYS A 132 -41.37 -6.36 18.12
CA LYS A 132 -42.48 -7.21 17.65
C LYS A 132 -42.24 -7.69 16.21
N PRO A 133 -42.46 -8.97 15.90
CA PRO A 133 -42.26 -9.46 14.54
C PRO A 133 -43.44 -9.18 13.62
N VAL A 134 -43.13 -8.93 12.35
CA VAL A 134 -44.00 -9.23 11.21
C VAL A 134 -43.91 -10.74 10.93
N ILE A 135 -45.04 -11.42 10.71
CA ILE A 135 -45.08 -12.90 10.58
C ILE A 135 -45.54 -13.30 9.18
N PHE A 136 -44.72 -14.08 8.50
CA PHE A 136 -44.98 -14.72 7.21
C PHE A 136 -45.16 -16.23 7.41
N ASN A 137 -46.08 -16.84 6.66
CA ASN A 137 -46.46 -18.25 6.83
C ASN A 137 -46.48 -18.96 5.46
N ASN A 138 -46.15 -20.25 5.46
CA ASN A 138 -45.86 -21.05 4.26
C ASN A 138 -44.61 -20.56 3.49
N VAL A 139 -43.65 -19.96 4.19
CA VAL A 139 -42.32 -19.64 3.63
C VAL A 139 -41.50 -20.93 3.64
N GLU A 140 -40.92 -21.29 2.50
CA GLU A 140 -39.84 -22.28 2.43
C GLU A 140 -38.51 -21.52 2.36
N ILE A 141 -37.53 -21.92 3.17
CA ILE A 141 -36.17 -21.35 3.19
C ILE A 141 -35.18 -22.47 2.90
N THR A 142 -34.28 -22.23 1.96
CA THR A 142 -33.20 -23.12 1.54
C THR A 142 -32.12 -23.23 2.61
N PRO A 143 -31.41 -24.37 2.69
CA PRO A 143 -30.28 -24.51 3.59
C PRO A 143 -29.03 -23.81 3.03
N VAL A 144 -28.20 -23.27 3.92
CA VAL A 144 -26.90 -22.67 3.57
C VAL A 144 -25.99 -23.74 2.94
N GLN A 145 -25.43 -23.46 1.76
CA GLN A 145 -24.58 -24.40 1.01
C GLN A 145 -23.09 -24.08 1.17
N PRO A 146 -22.19 -25.09 1.08
CA PRO A 146 -20.75 -24.85 1.05
C PRO A 146 -20.38 -23.87 -0.09
N PRO A 147 -19.29 -23.10 0.04
CA PRO A 147 -18.87 -22.17 -1.00
C PRO A 147 -18.39 -22.93 -2.25
N ARG A 148 -18.65 -22.37 -3.45
CA ARG A 148 -18.11 -22.87 -4.71
C ARG A 148 -16.66 -22.38 -4.90
N LEU A 149 -15.80 -23.27 -5.41
CA LEU A 149 -14.42 -22.95 -5.82
C LEU A 149 -14.41 -22.09 -7.08
N ASN A 150 -13.46 -21.16 -7.20
CA ASN A 150 -13.28 -20.30 -8.38
C ASN A 150 -12.53 -20.97 -9.55
N SER A 151 -12.42 -22.31 -9.57
CA SER A 151 -11.72 -23.06 -10.63
C SER A 151 -12.68 -23.42 -11.78
N ALA A 152 -12.17 -23.41 -13.02
CA ALA A 152 -12.97 -23.70 -14.21
C ALA A 152 -13.55 -25.12 -14.17
N GLY A 153 -14.83 -25.26 -14.53
CA GLY A 153 -15.56 -26.53 -14.47
C GLY A 153 -15.72 -27.12 -13.05
N ALA A 154 -15.42 -26.37 -11.98
CA ALA A 154 -15.54 -26.85 -10.61
C ALA A 154 -16.99 -27.24 -10.28
N ALA A 155 -17.22 -28.55 -10.21
CA ALA A 155 -18.52 -29.13 -9.94
C ALA A 155 -19.09 -28.64 -8.60
N PHE A 156 -20.36 -28.23 -8.61
CA PHE A 156 -21.03 -27.67 -7.44
C PHE A 156 -20.86 -28.52 -6.17
N PRO A 157 -20.76 -27.89 -4.98
CA PRO A 157 -20.78 -28.61 -3.71
C PRO A 157 -22.03 -29.47 -3.58
N GLN A 158 -21.91 -30.63 -2.90
CA GLN A 158 -23.06 -31.51 -2.71
C GLN A 158 -24.13 -30.82 -1.87
N PHE A 159 -25.38 -30.83 -2.33
CA PHE A 159 -26.50 -30.27 -1.59
C PHE A 159 -26.54 -30.81 -0.16
N THR A 160 -26.39 -29.91 0.80
CA THR A 160 -26.27 -30.22 2.23
C THR A 160 -27.44 -29.62 2.99
N ILE A 161 -27.99 -30.38 3.92
CA ILE A 161 -29.12 -29.98 4.77
C ILE A 161 -28.99 -30.63 6.15
N ASP A 162 -29.04 -29.82 7.21
CA ASP A 162 -29.15 -30.35 8.56
C ASP A 162 -30.57 -30.85 8.82
N THR A 163 -30.74 -32.14 8.62
CA THR A 163 -31.98 -32.85 8.91
C THR A 163 -32.41 -32.77 10.38
N ILE A 164 -31.51 -32.43 11.32
CA ILE A 164 -31.85 -32.21 12.72
C ILE A 164 -32.60 -30.88 12.83
N THR A 165 -31.97 -29.74 12.53
CA THR A 165 -32.57 -28.41 12.60
C THR A 165 -33.85 -28.31 11.76
N TYR A 166 -33.85 -28.82 10.52
CA TYR A 166 -35.06 -28.84 9.69
C TYR A 166 -36.21 -29.71 10.23
N SER A 167 -35.94 -30.64 11.16
CA SER A 167 -36.96 -31.44 11.85
C SER A 167 -37.46 -30.84 13.18
N LEU A 168 -36.78 -29.81 13.71
CA LEU A 168 -37.12 -29.22 15.00
C LEU A 168 -38.22 -28.16 14.85
N ASN A 169 -39.31 -28.34 15.60
CA ASN A 169 -40.41 -27.38 15.68
C ASN A 169 -40.10 -26.26 16.68
N GLN A 170 -39.07 -25.47 16.38
CA GLN A 170 -38.63 -24.30 17.12
C GLN A 170 -38.30 -23.17 16.14
N ASP A 171 -38.22 -21.93 16.63
CA ASP A 171 -37.65 -20.83 15.85
C ASP A 171 -36.13 -20.95 15.88
N TYR A 172 -35.51 -20.82 14.70
CA TYR A 172 -34.06 -20.83 14.46
C TYR A 172 -33.63 -19.47 13.88
N PRO A 173 -32.47 -18.92 14.28
CA PRO A 173 -31.48 -19.48 15.21
C PRO A 173 -31.89 -19.43 16.69
N GLY A 174 -33.00 -18.76 17.04
CA GLY A 174 -33.56 -18.72 18.39
C GLY A 174 -32.86 -17.72 19.34
N VAL A 175 -31.68 -17.22 18.95
CA VAL A 175 -31.02 -16.04 19.52
C VAL A 175 -31.29 -14.81 18.65
N PHE A 176 -31.26 -13.61 19.24
CA PHE A 176 -31.50 -12.34 18.55
C PHE A 176 -30.25 -11.49 18.32
N ALA A 177 -29.25 -11.63 19.19
CA ALA A 177 -27.89 -11.14 18.96
C ALA A 177 -26.91 -11.85 19.88
N GLU A 178 -25.64 -11.89 19.45
CA GLU A 178 -24.53 -12.46 20.20
C GLU A 178 -23.20 -11.79 19.81
N THR A 179 -22.12 -12.15 20.50
CA THR A 179 -20.75 -11.75 20.17
C THR A 179 -19.96 -12.97 19.71
N GLY A 180 -19.05 -12.80 18.75
CA GLY A 180 -17.98 -13.76 18.54
C GLY A 180 -16.99 -13.78 19.71
N PRO A 181 -15.83 -14.46 19.56
CA PRO A 181 -14.69 -14.28 20.43
C PRO A 181 -14.30 -12.79 20.54
N ILE A 182 -13.67 -12.43 21.66
CA ILE A 182 -12.96 -11.15 21.76
C ILE A 182 -11.61 -11.35 21.08
N LYS A 183 -11.26 -10.41 20.21
CA LYS A 183 -10.00 -10.32 19.49
C LYS A 183 -9.19 -9.10 19.96
N ASN A 184 -7.91 -9.06 19.64
CA ASN A 184 -7.06 -7.90 19.84
C ASN A 184 -6.48 -7.43 18.49
N ILE A 185 -6.73 -6.17 18.12
CA ILE A 185 -6.08 -5.53 16.98
C ILE A 185 -5.15 -4.46 17.55
N ARG A 186 -3.85 -4.75 17.57
CA ARG A 186 -2.78 -3.84 17.96
C ARG A 186 -2.99 -3.17 19.33
N GLY A 187 -3.29 -4.00 20.32
CA GLY A 187 -3.64 -3.58 21.68
C GLY A 187 -5.12 -3.29 21.90
N GLN A 188 -5.91 -2.99 20.85
CA GLN A 188 -7.34 -2.68 20.99
C GLN A 188 -8.20 -3.94 21.05
N SER A 189 -8.87 -4.14 22.19
CA SER A 189 -9.88 -5.19 22.32
C SER A 189 -11.09 -4.92 21.41
N CYS A 190 -11.55 -5.92 20.66
CA CYS A 190 -12.70 -5.82 19.75
C CYS A 190 -13.44 -7.15 19.60
N THR A 191 -14.63 -7.13 18.99
CA THR A 191 -15.38 -8.36 18.64
C THR A 191 -16.38 -8.10 17.52
N ILE A 192 -16.81 -9.15 16.81
CA ILE A 192 -17.95 -9.08 15.88
C ILE A 192 -19.24 -9.34 16.65
N VAL A 193 -20.13 -8.36 16.69
CA VAL A 193 -21.51 -8.50 17.15
C VAL A 193 -22.36 -8.99 15.97
N ARG A 194 -23.11 -10.07 16.16
CA ARG A 194 -24.05 -10.60 15.15
C ARG A 194 -25.50 -10.38 15.60
N LEU A 195 -26.36 -10.01 14.65
CA LEU A 195 -27.75 -9.60 14.85
C LEU A 195 -28.68 -10.45 13.96
N TYR A 196 -29.73 -11.02 14.58
CA TYR A 196 -30.63 -12.02 13.98
C TYR A 196 -32.10 -11.54 13.97
N PRO A 197 -32.45 -10.53 13.15
CA PRO A 197 -33.83 -10.04 13.05
C PRO A 197 -34.76 -10.99 12.27
N TYR A 198 -34.25 -12.09 11.71
CA TYR A 198 -35.01 -13.12 11.02
C TYR A 198 -35.00 -14.40 11.85
N GLN A 199 -36.19 -14.94 12.15
CA GLN A 199 -36.37 -16.16 12.95
C GLN A 199 -37.32 -17.11 12.22
N TYR A 200 -36.83 -18.28 11.81
CA TYR A 200 -37.56 -19.23 10.97
C TYR A 200 -37.83 -20.55 11.71
N ASN A 201 -39.07 -21.03 11.63
CA ASN A 201 -39.45 -22.35 12.13
C ASN A 201 -39.70 -23.29 10.93
N PRO A 202 -38.83 -24.28 10.67
CA PRO A 202 -38.88 -25.10 9.45
C PRO A 202 -40.09 -26.05 9.42
N VAL A 203 -40.52 -26.56 10.57
CA VAL A 203 -41.65 -27.50 10.66
C VAL A 203 -43.00 -26.80 10.41
N THR A 204 -43.14 -25.54 10.84
CA THR A 204 -44.36 -24.75 10.62
C THR A 204 -44.28 -23.80 9.42
N ARG A 205 -43.10 -23.71 8.76
CA ARG A 205 -42.86 -22.85 7.58
C ARG A 205 -43.20 -21.38 7.86
N ARG A 206 -42.78 -20.92 9.04
CA ARG A 206 -43.09 -19.59 9.56
C ARG A 206 -41.82 -18.78 9.71
N LEU A 207 -41.76 -17.63 9.05
CA LEU A 207 -40.70 -16.64 9.22
C LEU A 207 -41.23 -15.46 10.03
N SER A 208 -40.49 -15.07 11.07
CA SER A 208 -40.78 -13.92 11.92
C SER A 208 -39.67 -12.88 11.71
N VAL A 209 -40.03 -11.68 11.26
CA VAL A 209 -39.09 -10.60 10.91
C VAL A 209 -39.27 -9.43 11.87
N TYR A 210 -38.21 -9.09 12.59
CA TYR A 210 -38.21 -8.11 13.67
C TYR A 210 -37.66 -6.77 13.15
N GLU A 211 -38.54 -5.98 12.50
CA GLU A 211 -38.20 -4.70 11.83
C GLU A 211 -37.68 -3.61 12.79
N ASP A 212 -37.93 -3.72 14.10
CA ASP A 212 -37.49 -2.80 15.16
C ASP A 212 -36.60 -3.53 16.21
N LEU A 213 -35.66 -4.40 15.77
CA LEU A 213 -34.71 -5.07 16.67
C LEU A 213 -33.69 -4.06 17.24
N GLU A 214 -33.68 -3.88 18.56
CA GLU A 214 -32.68 -3.07 19.29
C GLU A 214 -31.77 -3.95 20.14
N VAL A 215 -30.47 -3.62 20.18
CA VAL A 215 -29.45 -4.31 20.98
C VAL A 215 -28.56 -3.29 21.67
N ASN A 216 -28.41 -3.43 22.98
CA ASN A 216 -27.67 -2.49 23.81
C ASN A 216 -26.46 -3.21 24.41
N LEU A 217 -25.27 -2.73 24.06
CA LEU A 217 -23.99 -3.16 24.59
C LEU A 217 -23.59 -2.22 25.73
N GLN A 218 -23.15 -2.76 26.85
CA GLN A 218 -22.68 -2.02 28.01
C GLN A 218 -21.26 -2.45 28.33
N PHE A 219 -20.37 -1.47 28.50
CA PHE A 219 -18.94 -1.67 28.75
C PHE A 219 -18.61 -1.27 30.20
N ASP A 220 -18.64 -2.23 31.11
CA ASP A 220 -18.49 -2.00 32.55
C ASP A 220 -17.02 -2.13 32.96
N GLY A 221 -16.40 -1.03 33.43
CA GLY A 221 -15.04 -1.05 33.98
C GLY A 221 -14.40 0.33 34.06
N GLU A 222 -13.07 0.35 34.12
CA GLU A 222 -12.25 1.56 34.02
C GLU A 222 -11.53 1.53 32.68
N ILE A 223 -11.81 2.53 31.82
CA ILE A 223 -11.19 2.67 30.51
C ILE A 223 -9.70 2.99 30.68
N ARG A 224 -8.87 2.31 29.89
CA ARG A 224 -7.42 2.46 29.82
C ARG A 224 -7.02 2.70 28.37
N PRO A 225 -5.94 3.45 28.10
CA PRO A 225 -5.37 3.51 26.76
C PRO A 225 -4.62 2.21 26.39
N ILE A 226 -4.48 1.95 25.09
CA ILE A 226 -3.45 1.03 24.57
C ILE A 226 -2.03 1.48 24.99
N PRO A 227 -1.05 0.55 25.11
CA PRO A 227 0.36 0.87 25.34
C PRO A 227 0.89 1.87 24.30
N ILE A 228 1.66 2.86 24.74
CA ILE A 228 2.09 3.97 23.86
C ILE A 228 2.94 3.50 22.67
N ARG A 229 3.68 2.40 22.83
CA ARG A 229 4.48 1.79 21.75
C ARG A 229 3.65 1.19 20.61
N LEU A 230 2.40 0.81 20.87
CA LEU A 230 1.49 0.21 19.88
C LEU A 230 0.69 1.27 19.11
N LYS A 231 0.69 2.55 19.55
CA LYS A 231 -0.04 3.62 18.87
C LYS A 231 0.37 3.73 17.40
N SER A 232 -0.62 3.64 16.51
CA SER A 232 -0.43 3.73 15.07
C SER A 232 -1.66 4.37 14.43
N LYS A 233 -1.45 5.46 13.69
CA LYS A 233 -2.54 6.25 13.08
C LYS A 233 -3.29 5.49 12.00
N GLN A 234 -2.63 4.53 11.38
CA GLN A 234 -3.22 3.70 10.33
C GLN A 234 -4.09 2.59 10.91
N PHE A 235 -3.71 2.00 12.04
CA PHE A 235 -4.62 1.17 12.82
C PHE A 235 -5.77 1.98 13.42
N GLU A 236 -5.53 3.20 13.92
CA GLU A 236 -6.61 4.09 14.37
C GLU A 236 -7.62 4.40 13.25
N ALA A 237 -7.14 4.73 12.04
CA ALA A 237 -7.97 4.97 10.87
C ALA A 237 -8.74 3.70 10.42
N MET A 238 -8.06 2.55 10.40
CA MET A 238 -8.69 1.26 10.08
C MET A 238 -9.78 0.89 11.09
N LEU A 239 -9.50 0.97 12.39
CA LEU A 239 -10.45 0.66 13.46
C LEU A 239 -11.65 1.61 13.47
N LYS A 240 -11.45 2.89 13.14
CA LYS A 240 -12.56 3.84 12.93
C LYS A 240 -13.43 3.47 11.74
N ARG A 241 -12.82 3.15 10.59
CA ARG A 241 -13.56 2.73 9.38
C ARG A 241 -14.20 1.35 9.51
N LEU A 242 -13.68 0.49 10.38
CA LEU A 242 -14.17 -0.88 10.60
C LEU A 242 -15.32 -0.95 11.61
N THR A 243 -15.40 -0.01 12.58
CA THR A 243 -16.26 -0.15 13.76
C THR A 243 -17.23 1.01 14.00
N VAL A 244 -18.50 0.68 14.29
CA VAL A 244 -19.58 1.65 14.56
C VAL A 244 -19.43 2.46 15.86
N ASN A 245 -18.41 2.17 16.66
CA ASN A 245 -18.07 2.91 17.88
C ASN A 245 -16.60 3.38 17.96
N GLY A 246 -15.82 3.25 16.88
CA GLY A 246 -14.39 3.56 16.84
C GLY A 246 -14.06 4.94 17.40
N ASP A 247 -14.67 6.00 16.84
CA ASP A 247 -14.49 7.39 17.31
C ASP A 247 -14.81 7.55 18.81
N ALA A 248 -15.90 6.94 19.28
CA ALA A 248 -16.36 7.11 20.66
C ALA A 248 -15.45 6.42 21.68
N VAL A 249 -14.89 5.24 21.34
CA VAL A 249 -13.98 4.48 22.20
C VAL A 249 -12.57 5.09 22.16
N LEU A 250 -12.00 5.28 20.98
CA LEU A 250 -10.61 5.73 20.81
C LEU A 250 -10.40 7.13 21.40
N SER A 251 -11.33 8.07 21.22
CA SER A 251 -11.24 9.39 21.86
C SER A 251 -11.41 9.36 23.39
N ALA A 252 -12.03 8.32 23.96
CA ALA A 252 -12.12 8.15 25.41
C ALA A 252 -10.89 7.46 26.00
N GLU A 253 -10.29 6.51 25.27
CA GLU A 253 -8.99 5.92 25.60
C GLU A 253 -7.87 6.97 25.55
N GLU A 254 -7.87 7.86 24.54
CA GLU A 254 -6.95 9.01 24.49
C GLU A 254 -7.11 9.95 25.69
N GLN A 255 -8.34 10.25 26.11
CA GLN A 255 -8.62 11.07 27.30
C GLN A 255 -8.28 10.39 28.63
N ALA A 256 -8.11 9.06 28.65
CA ALA A 256 -7.71 8.33 29.86
C ALA A 256 -6.20 8.46 30.18
N VAL A 257 -5.39 8.95 29.23
CA VAL A 257 -3.92 9.11 29.35
C VAL A 257 -3.50 10.11 30.44
N ASP A 258 -4.40 11.01 30.87
CA ASP A 258 -4.17 12.02 31.93
C ASP A 258 -3.96 11.43 33.35
N ARG A 259 -3.80 10.11 33.48
CA ARG A 259 -3.46 9.40 34.74
C ARG A 259 -2.00 8.93 34.70
N PRO A 260 -1.11 9.43 35.57
CA PRO A 260 0.32 9.09 35.56
C PRO A 260 0.62 7.76 36.27
N ASP A 261 -0.08 6.68 35.88
CA ASP A 261 0.25 5.32 36.32
C ASP A 261 1.15 4.67 35.26
N THR A 262 2.42 5.09 35.28
CA THR A 262 3.44 4.67 34.30
C THR A 262 3.89 3.24 34.57
N THR A 263 3.33 2.28 33.83
CA THR A 263 3.81 0.89 33.81
C THR A 263 4.46 0.51 32.48
N ASP A 264 5.15 1.46 31.85
CA ASP A 264 6.16 1.23 30.81
C ASP A 264 7.42 2.03 31.21
N ASP A 265 7.97 1.68 32.36
CA ASP A 265 9.03 2.41 33.11
C ASP A 265 10.43 2.35 32.44
N LEU A 266 10.48 1.88 31.18
CA LEU A 266 11.69 1.71 30.37
C LEU A 266 12.20 3.02 29.76
N TYR A 267 11.31 3.95 29.38
CA TYR A 267 11.68 5.23 28.76
C TYR A 267 10.82 6.40 29.27
N PRO A 268 11.32 7.24 30.19
CA PRO A 268 10.55 8.36 30.74
C PRO A 268 10.45 9.53 29.76
N LEU A 269 9.48 9.48 28.85
CA LEU A 269 9.05 10.63 28.04
C LEU A 269 8.46 11.70 28.97
N GLY A 270 9.22 12.78 29.19
CA GLY A 270 8.83 13.88 30.06
C GLY A 270 7.55 14.57 29.60
N GLY A 271 6.52 14.59 30.45
CA GLY A 271 5.19 15.04 30.06
C GLY A 271 5.04 16.57 29.97
N GLU A 272 4.85 17.07 28.75
CA GLU A 272 4.05 18.27 28.45
C GLU A 272 3.56 18.19 27.00
N SER A 273 2.25 17.98 26.79
CA SER A 273 1.55 17.91 25.49
C SER A 273 2.25 17.13 24.36
N ALA A 274 1.90 15.85 24.19
CA ALA A 274 2.46 14.97 23.17
C ALA A 274 2.13 15.37 21.71
N ILE A 275 2.80 16.39 21.20
CA ILE A 275 3.15 16.48 19.78
C ILE A 275 4.15 15.34 19.54
N GLU A 276 3.95 14.54 18.50
CA GLU A 276 4.76 13.37 18.13
C GLU A 276 6.15 13.75 17.56
N ASN A 277 6.88 14.61 18.26
CA ASN A 277 8.24 15.02 17.92
C ASN A 277 9.25 13.91 18.29
N PHE A 278 9.08 12.71 17.73
CA PHE A 278 10.11 11.67 17.74
C PHE A 278 11.42 12.26 17.17
N GLY A 279 12.58 11.94 17.76
CA GLY A 279 13.88 12.40 17.23
C GLY A 279 14.93 12.76 18.26
N ASN A 280 15.65 11.75 18.79
CA ASN A 280 16.95 11.91 19.48
C ASN A 280 17.73 10.58 19.69
N GLY A 281 17.34 9.47 19.06
CA GLY A 281 17.99 8.16 19.19
C GLY A 281 17.88 7.44 20.53
N GLN A 282 16.92 7.79 21.40
CA GLN A 282 16.82 7.17 22.74
C GLN A 282 15.96 5.89 22.84
N THR A 283 15.25 5.45 21.79
CA THR A 283 14.37 4.27 21.85
C THR A 283 14.70 3.25 20.75
N GLY A 284 14.64 1.94 21.03
CA GLY A 284 15.16 0.89 20.13
C GLY A 284 14.28 0.46 18.94
N GLY A 285 13.10 1.08 18.77
CA GLY A 285 12.04 0.63 17.86
C GLY A 285 11.97 1.31 16.48
N CYS A 286 10.90 1.03 15.75
CA CYS A 286 10.65 1.50 14.38
C CYS A 286 9.16 1.48 14.04
N ASP A 287 8.73 2.28 13.06
CA ASP A 287 7.38 2.22 12.49
C ASP A 287 7.28 1.10 11.43
N TYR A 288 8.38 0.90 10.70
CA TYR A 288 8.50 -0.01 9.57
C TYR A 288 9.77 -0.87 9.73
N LEU A 289 9.59 -2.19 9.74
CA LEU A 289 10.65 -3.18 9.77
C LEU A 289 10.78 -3.80 8.37
N ILE A 290 11.99 -3.89 7.84
CA ILE A 290 12.32 -4.67 6.64
C ILE A 290 13.18 -5.83 7.09
N ILE A 291 12.74 -7.06 6.82
CA ILE A 291 13.48 -8.31 7.07
C ILE A 291 13.90 -8.87 5.72
N CYS A 292 15.19 -9.19 5.58
CA CYS A 292 15.76 -9.59 4.29
C CYS A 292 16.91 -10.60 4.46
N ASP A 293 17.24 -11.34 3.40
CA ASP A 293 18.52 -12.05 3.37
C ASP A 293 19.69 -11.03 3.25
N PRO A 294 20.87 -11.28 3.84
CA PRO A 294 22.07 -10.48 3.64
C PRO A 294 22.44 -10.17 2.18
N GLU A 295 22.08 -11.00 1.18
CA GLU A 295 22.29 -10.66 -0.24
C GLU A 295 21.50 -9.40 -0.66
N PHE A 296 20.33 -9.17 -0.07
CA PHE A 296 19.41 -8.08 -0.45
C PHE A 296 19.52 -6.84 0.45
N GLU A 297 20.41 -6.84 1.46
CA GLU A 297 20.51 -5.79 2.48
C GLU A 297 20.78 -4.39 1.88
N ILE A 298 21.45 -4.30 0.73
CA ILE A 298 21.72 -3.05 0.02
C ILE A 298 20.40 -2.43 -0.50
N ALA A 299 19.55 -3.22 -1.16
CA ALA A 299 18.26 -2.76 -1.66
C ALA A 299 17.29 -2.43 -0.49
N ALA A 300 17.29 -3.25 0.56
CA ALA A 300 16.54 -2.99 1.78
C ALA A 300 16.92 -1.64 2.43
N ASN A 301 18.23 -1.34 2.53
CA ASN A 301 18.72 -0.06 3.03
C ASN A 301 18.41 1.12 2.09
N PHE A 302 18.38 0.90 0.78
CA PHE A 302 17.99 1.93 -0.20
C PHE A 302 16.51 2.31 -0.04
N LEU A 303 15.61 1.32 0.12
CA LEU A 303 14.20 1.56 0.48
C LEU A 303 14.08 2.28 1.82
N ALA A 304 14.79 1.81 2.85
CA ALA A 304 14.76 2.41 4.18
C ALA A 304 15.26 3.87 4.19
N GLY A 305 16.23 4.22 3.34
CA GLY A 305 16.69 5.61 3.14
C GLY A 305 15.56 6.52 2.65
N TRP A 306 14.82 6.10 1.62
CA TRP A 306 13.63 6.83 1.15
C TRP A 306 12.52 6.88 2.21
N LYS A 307 12.25 5.78 2.92
CA LYS A 307 11.14 5.71 3.89
C LYS A 307 11.41 6.53 5.16
N ARG A 308 12.67 6.62 5.61
CA ARG A 308 13.12 7.60 6.63
C ARG A 308 12.92 9.04 6.17
N MET A 309 13.13 9.31 4.87
CA MET A 309 12.88 10.63 4.28
C MET A 309 11.39 10.93 4.16
N SER A 310 10.56 10.00 3.68
CA SER A 310 9.10 10.19 3.49
C SER A 310 8.28 10.12 4.78
N GLY A 311 8.89 9.68 5.89
CA GLY A 311 8.42 9.93 7.26
C GLY A 311 7.98 8.70 8.05
N PHE A 312 8.64 7.56 7.83
CA PHE A 312 8.54 6.31 8.61
C PHE A 312 9.91 5.99 9.24
N ARG A 313 9.95 5.75 10.55
CA ARG A 313 11.15 5.22 11.21
C ARG A 313 11.40 3.80 10.71
N THR A 314 12.37 3.64 9.81
CA THR A 314 12.57 2.39 9.08
C THR A 314 13.85 1.68 9.51
N LYS A 315 13.73 0.44 9.96
CA LYS A 315 14.83 -0.42 10.40
C LYS A 315 14.97 -1.59 9.43
N VAL A 316 16.21 -1.89 9.02
CA VAL A 316 16.55 -3.10 8.25
C VAL A 316 17.18 -4.10 9.21
N VAL A 317 16.85 -5.36 9.05
CA VAL A 317 17.38 -6.50 9.82
C VAL A 317 17.58 -7.66 8.85
N THR A 318 18.62 -8.47 9.04
CA THR A 318 18.89 -9.63 8.18
C THR A 318 18.44 -10.94 8.80
N THR A 319 18.27 -11.99 7.98
CA THR A 319 18.12 -13.39 8.46
C THR A 319 19.33 -13.87 9.27
N GLY A 320 20.48 -13.21 9.14
CA GLY A 320 21.64 -13.40 10.01
C GLY A 320 21.47 -12.86 11.43
N ASP A 321 20.52 -11.93 11.64
CA ASP A 321 20.15 -11.36 12.95
C ASP A 321 18.89 -12.02 13.53
N THR A 322 17.85 -12.23 12.69
CA THR A 322 16.57 -12.83 13.13
C THR A 322 16.66 -14.34 13.30
N GLY A 323 17.53 -15.02 12.54
CA GLY A 323 17.40 -16.44 12.23
C GLY A 323 16.66 -16.66 10.90
N VAL A 324 16.77 -17.89 10.37
CA VAL A 324 16.37 -18.25 8.99
C VAL A 324 15.09 -19.07 8.91
N SER A 325 14.52 -19.53 10.03
CA SER A 325 13.26 -20.28 10.01
C SER A 325 12.06 -19.39 10.35
N THR A 326 10.87 -19.82 9.93
CA THR A 326 9.62 -19.10 10.21
C THR A 326 9.44 -18.79 11.68
N ALA A 327 9.75 -19.75 12.57
CA ALA A 327 9.64 -19.58 14.02
C ALA A 327 10.68 -18.60 14.60
N ASP A 328 11.87 -18.47 13.99
CA ASP A 328 12.86 -17.47 14.44
C ASP A 328 12.39 -16.05 14.07
N ILE A 329 11.88 -15.89 12.84
CA ILE A 329 11.35 -14.61 12.33
C ILE A 329 10.05 -14.20 13.05
N GLU A 330 9.16 -15.15 13.33
CA GLU A 330 7.94 -14.98 14.15
C GLU A 330 8.32 -14.47 15.55
N SER A 331 9.22 -15.16 16.25
CA SER A 331 9.72 -14.74 17.58
C SER A 331 10.35 -13.35 17.57
N PHE A 332 11.12 -13.01 16.53
CA PHE A 332 11.74 -11.68 16.41
C PHE A 332 10.69 -10.56 16.20
N ILE A 333 9.63 -10.85 15.45
CA ILE A 333 8.53 -9.91 15.23
C ILE A 333 7.69 -9.76 16.50
N ASP A 334 7.37 -10.85 17.20
CA ASP A 334 6.63 -10.83 18.46
C ASP A 334 7.40 -10.05 19.55
N GLU A 335 8.71 -10.32 19.71
CA GLU A 335 9.62 -9.54 20.58
C GLU A 335 9.61 -8.04 20.22
N SER A 336 9.42 -7.69 18.95
CA SER A 336 9.30 -6.29 18.52
C SER A 336 7.96 -5.65 18.92
N GLN A 337 6.87 -6.40 19.10
CA GLN A 337 5.61 -5.88 19.65
C GLN A 337 5.62 -5.83 21.19
N GLU A 338 6.40 -6.68 21.85
CA GLU A 338 6.59 -6.64 23.31
C GLU A 338 7.51 -5.50 23.77
N ASP A 339 8.74 -5.39 23.22
CA ASP A 339 9.81 -4.56 23.81
C ASP A 339 10.12 -3.24 23.09
N TRP A 340 9.74 -3.06 21.81
CA TRP A 340 10.23 -1.91 21.01
C TRP A 340 9.33 -0.68 21.16
N LEU A 341 9.93 0.52 21.03
CA LEU A 341 9.22 1.81 21.10
C LEU A 341 9.62 2.75 19.94
N PRO A 342 8.71 3.04 18.98
CA PRO A 342 7.46 2.34 18.72
C PRO A 342 7.71 0.88 18.30
N ALA A 343 6.71 0.03 18.46
CA ALA A 343 6.68 -1.28 17.82
C ALA A 343 6.33 -1.11 16.33
N PRO A 344 6.86 -1.94 15.40
CA PRO A 344 6.54 -1.80 13.99
C PRO A 344 5.04 -1.95 13.73
N SER A 345 4.49 -1.05 12.92
CA SER A 345 3.15 -1.16 12.33
C SER A 345 3.17 -1.88 10.98
N TYR A 346 4.36 -2.04 10.40
CA TYR A 346 4.58 -2.60 9.08
C TYR A 346 5.79 -3.54 9.09
N VAL A 347 5.66 -4.67 8.40
CA VAL A 347 6.77 -5.58 8.08
C VAL A 347 6.80 -5.78 6.57
N LEU A 348 7.95 -5.53 5.94
CA LEU A 348 8.25 -6.00 4.59
C LEU A 348 9.19 -7.19 4.69
N LEU A 349 8.77 -8.30 4.09
CA LEU A 349 9.59 -9.46 3.80
C LEU A 349 10.24 -9.22 2.42
N LEU A 350 11.56 -9.12 2.36
CA LEU A 350 12.28 -8.82 1.12
C LEU A 350 13.26 -9.96 0.82
N GLY A 351 12.87 -10.78 -0.17
CA GLY A 351 13.43 -12.08 -0.47
C GLY A 351 12.29 -13.08 -0.70
N ASP A 352 12.54 -14.10 -1.52
CA ASP A 352 11.54 -15.10 -1.88
C ASP A 352 11.36 -16.22 -0.82
N ALA A 353 10.61 -17.27 -1.13
CA ALA A 353 10.21 -18.30 -0.16
C ALA A 353 11.39 -19.11 0.44
N GLU A 354 12.49 -19.35 -0.27
CA GLU A 354 13.68 -20.01 0.29
C GLU A 354 14.61 -19.05 1.05
N TYR A 355 14.54 -17.75 0.76
CA TYR A 355 15.27 -16.68 1.45
C TYR A 355 14.57 -16.20 2.73
N ILE A 356 13.25 -16.01 2.67
CA ILE A 356 12.36 -15.54 3.75
C ILE A 356 11.13 -16.47 3.78
N PRO A 357 11.13 -17.54 4.60
CA PRO A 357 10.13 -18.59 4.47
C PRO A 357 8.72 -18.16 4.84
N CYS A 358 7.73 -18.73 4.14
CA CYS A 358 6.32 -18.61 4.45
C CYS A 358 5.83 -19.74 5.38
N PHE A 359 4.64 -19.60 5.96
CA PHE A 359 4.06 -20.63 6.81
C PHE A 359 3.16 -21.62 6.06
N TYR A 360 3.28 -22.89 6.45
CA TYR A 360 2.40 -23.99 6.06
C TYR A 360 1.62 -24.49 7.29
N LYS A 361 0.67 -23.68 7.80
CA LYS A 361 -0.09 -24.00 9.03
C LYS A 361 -1.45 -24.71 8.78
N ARG A 362 -1.90 -24.86 7.51
CA ARG A 362 -3.16 -25.55 7.16
C ARG A 362 -3.09 -26.26 5.81
N THR A 363 -3.69 -27.44 5.70
CA THR A 363 -4.03 -28.09 4.41
C THR A 363 -5.27 -27.42 3.80
N HIS A 364 -5.24 -27.12 2.51
CA HIS A 364 -6.29 -26.41 1.80
C HIS A 364 -7.63 -27.17 1.80
N ALA A 365 -8.73 -26.49 2.14
CA ALA A 365 -10.03 -27.14 2.39
C ALA A 365 -10.58 -27.98 1.21
N ALA A 366 -10.24 -27.62 -0.05
CA ALA A 366 -10.67 -28.34 -1.25
C ALA A 366 -10.07 -29.77 -1.37
N ASP A 367 -8.93 -30.06 -0.74
CA ASP A 367 -8.27 -31.38 -0.80
C ASP A 367 -9.18 -32.51 -0.28
N SER A 368 -10.11 -32.16 0.60
CA SER A 368 -11.11 -33.08 1.17
C SER A 368 -12.06 -33.68 0.12
N ASP A 369 -12.30 -32.97 -0.99
CA ASP A 369 -13.36 -33.26 -1.97
C ASP A 369 -12.89 -34.16 -3.12
N LYS A 370 -11.57 -34.23 -3.37
CA LYS A 370 -10.94 -35.03 -4.45
C LYS A 370 -11.59 -34.81 -5.83
N ARG A 371 -11.77 -33.54 -6.17
CA ARG A 371 -12.24 -33.04 -7.47
C ARG A 371 -11.33 -31.89 -7.91
N GLY A 372 -10.60 -32.05 -9.01
CA GLY A 372 -9.63 -31.07 -9.51
C GLY A 372 -8.20 -31.31 -8.99
N LEU A 373 -7.35 -30.28 -9.10
CA LEU A 373 -5.96 -30.30 -8.66
C LEU A 373 -5.87 -30.26 -7.13
N GLN A 374 -5.15 -31.21 -6.52
CA GLN A 374 -4.79 -31.12 -5.11
C GLN A 374 -3.96 -29.85 -4.85
N GLN A 375 -4.32 -29.12 -3.79
CA GLN A 375 -3.79 -27.81 -3.42
C GLN A 375 -2.77 -27.88 -2.29
N GLY A 376 -2.79 -28.93 -1.46
CA GLY A 376 -1.75 -29.17 -0.46
C GLY A 376 -1.82 -28.27 0.76
N GLU A 377 -0.66 -27.88 1.27
CA GLU A 377 -0.56 -26.93 2.38
C GLU A 377 -0.58 -25.50 1.83
N VAL A 378 -1.27 -24.60 2.54
CA VAL A 378 -1.47 -23.21 2.12
C VAL A 378 -0.29 -22.37 2.63
N ALA A 379 0.54 -21.89 1.72
CA ALA A 379 1.56 -20.90 2.03
C ALA A 379 0.93 -19.57 2.45
N SER A 380 1.45 -18.98 3.52
CA SER A 380 0.97 -17.69 4.04
C SER A 380 2.03 -16.92 4.82
N ASP A 381 2.11 -15.61 4.56
CA ASP A 381 2.86 -14.65 5.38
C ASP A 381 2.02 -14.05 6.51
N ARG A 382 0.71 -14.31 6.52
CA ARG A 382 -0.26 -13.72 7.46
C ARG A 382 0.17 -13.83 8.91
N TYR A 383 0.78 -14.96 9.29
CA TYR A 383 1.14 -15.24 10.68
C TYR A 383 2.24 -14.32 11.21
N TYR A 384 3.08 -13.74 10.35
CA TYR A 384 3.98 -12.63 10.73
C TYR A 384 3.23 -11.33 11.09
N GLY A 385 1.93 -11.25 10.82
CA GLY A 385 1.05 -10.17 11.24
C GLY A 385 0.18 -10.48 12.46
N ASP A 386 -0.04 -11.77 12.80
CA ASP A 386 -0.97 -12.26 13.85
C ASP A 386 -0.20 -12.54 15.15
N THR A 387 0.45 -11.50 15.69
CA THR A 387 1.45 -11.58 16.80
C THR A 387 0.88 -11.99 18.16
N ASN A 388 -0.42 -12.27 18.22
CA ASN A 388 -1.09 -12.82 19.41
C ASN A 388 -1.84 -14.15 19.14
N SER A 389 -1.81 -14.64 17.88
CA SER A 389 -2.42 -15.91 17.44
C SER A 389 -3.94 -16.03 17.70
N ASP A 390 -4.69 -14.94 17.63
CA ASP A 390 -6.15 -14.95 17.79
C ASP A 390 -6.92 -14.97 16.46
N GLY A 391 -6.26 -14.69 15.33
CA GLY A 391 -6.92 -14.63 14.03
C GLY A 391 -7.18 -13.21 13.48
N VAL A 392 -6.55 -12.15 13.97
CA VAL A 392 -6.50 -10.84 13.29
C VAL A 392 -5.08 -10.24 13.31
N ALA A 393 -4.77 -9.33 12.38
CA ALA A 393 -3.42 -8.77 12.29
C ALA A 393 -3.17 -7.57 13.22
N ASP A 394 -2.06 -7.61 13.96
CA ASP A 394 -1.51 -6.54 14.80
C ASP A 394 -0.59 -5.57 14.04
N LEU A 395 -0.06 -6.00 12.88
CA LEU A 395 0.78 -5.21 11.98
C LEU A 395 0.49 -5.57 10.51
N PHE A 396 0.86 -4.70 9.58
CA PHE A 396 0.63 -4.89 8.14
C PHE A 396 1.84 -5.53 7.45
N VAL A 397 1.65 -6.71 6.87
CA VAL A 397 2.69 -7.45 6.13
C VAL A 397 2.60 -7.16 4.62
N GLY A 398 3.74 -7.11 3.94
CA GLY A 398 3.86 -7.26 2.49
C GLY A 398 5.14 -8.02 2.14
N ARG A 399 5.22 -8.56 0.92
CA ARG A 399 6.39 -9.30 0.42
C ARG A 399 6.93 -8.70 -0.88
N LEU A 400 8.25 -8.62 -1.01
CA LEU A 400 8.94 -8.54 -2.29
C LEU A 400 9.64 -9.89 -2.53
N PRO A 401 9.03 -10.82 -3.28
CA PRO A 401 9.68 -12.06 -3.68
C PRO A 401 10.77 -11.68 -4.69
N VAL A 402 12.02 -12.01 -4.39
CA VAL A 402 13.19 -11.66 -5.19
C VAL A 402 14.30 -12.69 -4.96
N ASN A 403 14.89 -13.14 -6.06
CA ASN A 403 15.84 -14.25 -6.09
C ASN A 403 17.30 -13.79 -6.35
N THR A 404 17.51 -12.51 -6.68
CA THR A 404 18.83 -11.88 -6.75
C THR A 404 18.84 -10.45 -6.21
N ALA A 405 20.03 -9.98 -5.81
CA ALA A 405 20.25 -8.57 -5.47
C ALA A 405 19.92 -7.58 -6.61
N ALA A 406 19.83 -8.03 -7.86
CA ALA A 406 19.46 -7.21 -9.01
C ALA A 406 17.95 -6.99 -9.08
N GLU A 407 17.13 -8.04 -8.92
CA GLU A 407 15.67 -7.89 -8.83
C GLU A 407 15.27 -7.13 -7.56
N ALA A 408 15.93 -7.39 -6.44
CA ALA A 408 15.75 -6.63 -5.19
C ALA A 408 15.90 -5.11 -5.41
N GLN A 409 16.96 -4.69 -6.11
CA GLN A 409 17.20 -3.28 -6.43
C GLN A 409 16.14 -2.73 -7.41
N VAL A 410 15.77 -3.47 -8.45
CA VAL A 410 14.73 -3.07 -9.43
C VAL A 410 13.37 -2.89 -8.78
N ALA A 411 12.94 -3.83 -7.92
CA ALA A 411 11.67 -3.77 -7.23
C ALA A 411 11.58 -2.58 -6.26
N VAL A 412 12.66 -2.36 -5.48
CA VAL A 412 12.78 -1.19 -4.60
C VAL A 412 12.80 0.12 -5.38
N GLU A 413 13.55 0.20 -6.50
CA GLU A 413 13.56 1.38 -7.37
C GLU A 413 12.17 1.66 -7.94
N ARG A 414 11.40 0.65 -8.33
CA ARG A 414 10.03 0.83 -8.83
C ARG A 414 9.12 1.48 -7.77
N ILE A 415 9.19 1.02 -6.52
CA ILE A 415 8.43 1.59 -5.39
C ILE A 415 8.86 3.04 -5.09
N ILE A 416 10.17 3.30 -4.99
CA ILE A 416 10.70 4.65 -4.73
C ILE A 416 10.27 5.60 -5.86
N ASN A 417 10.38 5.18 -7.12
CA ASN A 417 9.94 5.99 -8.26
C ASN A 417 8.44 6.26 -8.24
N TYR A 418 7.59 5.27 -7.92
CA TYR A 418 6.14 5.45 -7.84
C TYR A 418 5.71 6.43 -6.74
N GLU A 419 6.43 6.52 -5.62
CA GLU A 419 6.13 7.46 -4.52
C GLU A 419 6.78 8.84 -4.70
N ARG A 420 8.01 8.89 -5.22
CA ARG A 420 8.87 10.10 -5.20
C ARG A 420 8.88 10.85 -6.54
N THR A 421 9.00 10.11 -7.64
CA THR A 421 9.20 10.65 -9.00
C THR A 421 8.32 9.91 -10.02
N PRO A 422 6.98 9.90 -9.82
CA PRO A 422 6.07 9.12 -10.64
C PRO A 422 5.91 9.73 -12.05
N PRO A 423 5.31 9.00 -13.02
CA PRO A 423 5.14 9.48 -14.39
C PRO A 423 4.53 10.89 -14.46
N ASP A 424 5.12 11.79 -15.26
CA ASP A 424 4.71 13.21 -15.29
C ASP A 424 3.18 13.34 -15.48
N PRO A 425 2.45 13.95 -14.53
CA PRO A 425 0.99 14.03 -14.56
C PRO A 425 0.44 14.91 -15.70
N VAL A 426 1.28 15.73 -16.36
CA VAL A 426 0.87 16.54 -17.52
C VAL A 426 0.84 15.71 -18.80
N THR A 427 1.84 14.86 -19.03
CA THR A 427 1.88 13.94 -20.18
C THR A 427 1.14 12.62 -19.93
N ASN A 428 1.07 12.16 -18.68
CA ASN A 428 0.51 10.88 -18.28
C ASN A 428 -0.78 11.01 -17.44
N GLU A 429 -1.58 12.07 -17.65
CA GLU A 429 -2.86 12.26 -16.94
C GLU A 429 -3.78 11.02 -17.04
N HIS A 430 -3.69 10.31 -18.16
CA HIS A 430 -4.43 9.07 -18.43
C HIS A 430 -4.10 7.94 -17.44
N PHE A 431 -2.83 7.77 -17.04
CA PHE A 431 -2.42 6.73 -16.08
C PHE A 431 -3.19 6.87 -14.76
N TYR A 432 -3.24 8.08 -14.21
CA TYR A 432 -3.94 8.41 -12.96
C TYR A 432 -5.47 8.55 -13.06
N ARG A 433 -6.07 8.11 -14.17
CA ARG A 433 -7.53 8.14 -14.40
C ARG A 433 -8.07 6.85 -15.01
N ASN A 434 -7.28 6.18 -15.83
CA ASN A 434 -7.67 4.94 -16.49
C ASN A 434 -7.67 3.80 -15.48
N PHE A 435 -8.68 2.94 -15.57
CA PHE A 435 -8.67 1.64 -14.92
C PHE A 435 -9.21 0.58 -15.89
N ALA A 436 -8.82 -0.68 -15.71
CA ALA A 436 -9.36 -1.79 -16.49
C ALA A 436 -10.04 -2.81 -15.58
N ALA A 437 -11.28 -3.18 -15.92
CA ALA A 437 -11.98 -4.30 -15.33
C ALA A 437 -11.91 -5.48 -16.32
N VAL A 438 -11.26 -6.56 -15.91
CA VAL A 438 -10.98 -7.75 -16.73
C VAL A 438 -11.76 -8.93 -16.14
N SER A 439 -12.54 -9.65 -16.95
CA SER A 439 -13.45 -10.67 -16.40
C SER A 439 -14.04 -11.64 -17.43
N TYR A 440 -14.50 -12.79 -16.94
CA TYR A 440 -15.17 -13.85 -17.70
C TYR A 440 -16.64 -14.02 -17.26
N PHE A 441 -17.57 -13.93 -18.21
CA PHE A 441 -18.97 -14.32 -17.98
C PHE A 441 -19.07 -15.84 -18.15
N GLU A 442 -19.02 -16.56 -17.03
CA GLU A 442 -19.27 -18.02 -16.97
C GLU A 442 -20.78 -18.29 -17.06
N ASP A 443 -21.18 -19.19 -17.95
CA ASP A 443 -22.54 -19.72 -18.17
C ASP A 443 -22.37 -21.10 -18.84
N TYR A 444 -22.55 -22.19 -18.08
CA TYR A 444 -22.28 -23.55 -18.59
C TYR A 444 -23.47 -24.26 -19.24
N ASP A 445 -24.70 -23.79 -19.04
CA ASP A 445 -25.90 -24.39 -19.67
C ASP A 445 -26.53 -23.54 -20.80
N ASP A 446 -25.85 -22.44 -21.18
CA ASP A 446 -26.11 -21.59 -22.36
C ASP A 446 -27.48 -20.90 -22.27
N ASP A 447 -27.89 -20.52 -21.05
CA ASP A 447 -29.21 -19.95 -20.72
C ASP A 447 -29.24 -18.41 -20.68
N GLY A 448 -28.06 -17.76 -20.62
CA GLY A 448 -27.87 -16.31 -20.63
C GLY A 448 -27.71 -15.67 -19.24
N TYR A 449 -27.74 -16.45 -18.16
CA TYR A 449 -27.48 -16.00 -16.79
C TYR A 449 -26.04 -16.34 -16.36
N GLU A 450 -25.48 -15.46 -15.53
CA GLU A 450 -24.13 -15.62 -14.99
C GLU A 450 -24.07 -16.72 -13.89
N ASP A 451 -23.19 -17.72 -14.02
CA ASP A 451 -23.04 -18.81 -13.04
C ASP A 451 -22.23 -18.41 -11.79
N VAL A 452 -21.29 -17.47 -11.93
CA VAL A 452 -20.40 -16.94 -10.87
C VAL A 452 -20.29 -15.43 -11.01
N ARG A 453 -20.24 -14.70 -9.88
CA ARG A 453 -20.31 -13.22 -9.80
C ARG A 453 -19.14 -12.45 -10.45
N PHE A 454 -18.34 -13.04 -11.33
CA PHE A 454 -17.11 -12.45 -11.86
C PHE A 454 -17.36 -11.11 -12.57
N VAL A 455 -18.19 -11.08 -13.63
CA VAL A 455 -18.46 -9.85 -14.38
C VAL A 455 -19.34 -8.92 -13.57
N LYS A 456 -20.30 -9.43 -12.79
CA LYS A 456 -21.12 -8.60 -11.91
C LYS A 456 -20.30 -7.89 -10.82
N GLY A 457 -19.27 -8.53 -10.26
CA GLY A 457 -18.32 -7.92 -9.33
C GLY A 457 -17.43 -6.88 -10.01
N SER A 458 -16.87 -7.22 -11.18
CA SER A 458 -16.12 -6.27 -12.02
C SER A 458 -16.96 -5.07 -12.49
N GLU A 459 -18.26 -5.24 -12.73
CA GLU A 459 -19.18 -4.20 -13.18
C GLU A 459 -19.64 -3.30 -12.02
N ASP A 460 -19.78 -3.83 -10.79
CA ASP A 460 -19.98 -3.02 -9.57
C ASP A 460 -18.81 -2.03 -9.38
N ILE A 461 -17.57 -2.52 -9.50
CA ILE A 461 -16.34 -1.69 -9.48
C ILE A 461 -16.36 -0.69 -10.65
N TYR A 462 -16.64 -1.16 -11.87
CA TYR A 462 -16.60 -0.33 -13.08
C TYR A 462 -17.57 0.84 -13.00
N GLN A 463 -18.83 0.57 -12.62
CA GLN A 463 -19.88 1.59 -12.54
C GLN A 463 -19.55 2.62 -11.45
N PHE A 464 -19.04 2.18 -10.30
CA PHE A 464 -18.63 3.07 -9.22
C PHE A 464 -17.48 4.00 -9.66
N LEU A 465 -16.36 3.44 -10.16
CA LEU A 465 -15.19 4.25 -10.56
C LEU A 465 -15.52 5.17 -11.75
N THR A 466 -16.35 4.72 -12.69
CA THR A 466 -16.84 5.58 -13.78
C THR A 466 -17.71 6.73 -13.24
N ALA A 467 -18.57 6.48 -12.26
CA ALA A 467 -19.38 7.52 -11.61
C ALA A 467 -18.53 8.48 -10.77
N ALA A 468 -17.41 8.02 -10.20
CA ALA A 468 -16.41 8.84 -9.52
C ALA A 468 -15.56 9.71 -10.48
N GLY A 469 -15.65 9.48 -11.79
CA GLY A 469 -14.94 10.26 -12.82
C GLY A 469 -13.63 9.65 -13.32
N CYS A 470 -13.38 8.37 -13.03
CA CYS A 470 -12.32 7.59 -13.66
C CYS A 470 -12.76 7.12 -15.08
N THR A 471 -11.79 6.75 -15.92
CA THR A 471 -12.02 6.28 -17.29
C THR A 471 -11.87 4.76 -17.35
N GLY A 472 -13.00 4.05 -17.33
CA GLY A 472 -12.99 2.58 -17.33
C GLY A 472 -12.83 1.97 -18.73
N GLN A 473 -11.98 0.94 -18.82
CA GLN A 473 -12.01 -0.05 -19.90
C GLN A 473 -12.64 -1.35 -19.38
N ARG A 474 -13.57 -1.94 -20.15
CA ARG A 474 -14.06 -3.31 -19.92
C ARG A 474 -13.33 -4.26 -20.83
N ILE A 475 -12.69 -5.28 -20.28
CA ILE A 475 -12.07 -6.38 -21.00
C ILE A 475 -12.81 -7.66 -20.58
N TYR A 476 -14.06 -7.79 -21.05
CA TYR A 476 -14.91 -8.93 -20.71
C TYR A 476 -14.98 -9.95 -21.86
N ASN A 477 -14.93 -11.23 -21.51
CA ASN A 477 -15.01 -12.37 -22.43
C ASN A 477 -16.15 -13.33 -22.02
N THR A 478 -16.66 -14.09 -22.97
CA THR A 478 -17.57 -15.23 -22.77
C THR A 478 -17.49 -16.14 -24.01
N GLU A 479 -17.98 -17.38 -23.95
CA GLU A 479 -17.94 -18.25 -25.13
C GLU A 479 -18.73 -17.67 -26.33
N PRO A 480 -18.36 -18.00 -27.58
CA PRO A 480 -19.06 -17.47 -28.77
C PRO A 480 -20.52 -17.93 -28.95
N SER A 481 -20.95 -18.97 -28.23
CA SER A 481 -22.34 -19.41 -28.08
C SER A 481 -23.12 -18.47 -27.16
N ILE A 482 -22.56 -18.25 -25.96
CA ILE A 482 -23.20 -17.56 -24.85
C ILE A 482 -23.62 -16.15 -25.26
N THR A 483 -24.85 -15.80 -24.90
CA THR A 483 -25.40 -14.45 -25.08
C THR A 483 -25.80 -13.91 -23.71
N PRO A 484 -24.89 -13.19 -23.01
CA PRO A 484 -25.17 -12.65 -21.68
C PRO A 484 -26.39 -11.73 -21.71
N THR A 485 -27.43 -12.10 -20.95
CA THR A 485 -28.63 -11.29 -20.77
C THR A 485 -28.87 -10.91 -19.32
N ASN A 486 -28.45 -11.74 -18.35
CA ASN A 486 -28.83 -11.59 -16.95
C ASN A 486 -27.67 -11.87 -15.97
N TRP A 487 -27.69 -11.19 -14.83
CA TRP A 487 -26.89 -11.53 -13.67
C TRP A 487 -27.41 -12.78 -12.96
N THR A 488 -26.52 -13.42 -12.21
CA THR A 488 -26.77 -14.68 -11.50
C THR A 488 -28.08 -14.72 -10.69
N THR A 489 -28.72 -15.89 -10.69
CA THR A 489 -29.82 -16.27 -9.79
C THR A 489 -29.36 -17.15 -8.63
N TRP A 490 -28.10 -17.60 -8.62
CA TRP A 490 -27.57 -18.52 -7.62
C TRP A 490 -27.44 -17.83 -6.25
N GLU A 491 -28.13 -18.34 -5.23
CA GLU A 491 -28.27 -17.69 -3.89
C GLU A 491 -26.93 -17.37 -3.20
N ALA A 492 -25.88 -18.15 -3.49
CA ALA A 492 -24.53 -17.93 -2.97
C ALA A 492 -23.85 -16.65 -3.51
N PHE A 493 -24.21 -16.22 -4.73
CA PHE A 493 -23.60 -15.09 -5.44
C PHE A 493 -24.48 -13.84 -5.51
N VAL A 494 -25.77 -13.95 -5.14
CA VAL A 494 -26.71 -12.83 -5.07
C VAL A 494 -26.52 -12.04 -3.77
N PHE A 495 -26.13 -10.77 -3.90
CA PHE A 495 -25.84 -9.84 -2.81
C PHE A 495 -26.88 -8.71 -2.73
N GLU A 496 -26.76 -7.89 -1.69
CA GLU A 496 -27.76 -6.88 -1.30
C GLU A 496 -28.01 -5.76 -2.31
N ASN A 497 -27.01 -5.40 -3.12
CA ASN A 497 -27.15 -4.41 -4.19
C ASN A 497 -27.95 -4.96 -5.39
N ASP A 498 -27.98 -6.27 -5.58
CA ASP A 498 -28.64 -6.91 -6.73
C ASP A 498 -30.16 -6.93 -6.61
N SER A 499 -30.68 -6.78 -5.37
CA SER A 499 -32.11 -6.79 -5.05
C SER A 499 -32.86 -8.08 -5.48
N GLY A 500 -32.25 -9.25 -5.25
CA GLY A 500 -32.88 -10.57 -5.49
C GLY A 500 -32.34 -11.35 -6.70
N GLY A 501 -31.25 -10.90 -7.33
CA GLY A 501 -30.60 -11.62 -8.43
C GLY A 501 -31.39 -11.59 -9.75
N GLY A 502 -30.91 -12.33 -10.74
CA GLY A 502 -31.61 -12.57 -12.01
C GLY A 502 -31.89 -11.33 -12.87
N ARG A 503 -31.36 -10.16 -12.52
CA ARG A 503 -31.62 -8.89 -13.20
C ARG A 503 -30.92 -8.85 -14.57
N PRO A 504 -31.49 -8.18 -15.58
CA PRO A 504 -30.78 -7.98 -16.84
C PRO A 504 -29.46 -7.25 -16.66
N VAL A 505 -28.47 -7.59 -17.49
CA VAL A 505 -27.22 -6.82 -17.60
C VAL A 505 -27.49 -5.39 -18.10
N PRO A 506 -26.61 -4.41 -17.84
CA PRO A 506 -26.67 -3.08 -18.43
C PRO A 506 -26.85 -3.15 -19.95
N SER A 507 -27.66 -2.22 -20.49
CA SER A 507 -28.01 -2.22 -21.92
C SER A 507 -26.81 -2.06 -22.86
N GLU A 508 -25.75 -1.46 -22.31
CA GLU A 508 -24.42 -1.22 -22.83
C GLU A 508 -23.62 -2.52 -23.04
N LEU A 509 -23.97 -3.61 -22.35
CA LEU A 509 -23.35 -4.94 -22.44
C LEU A 509 -24.12 -5.91 -23.37
N HIS A 510 -25.31 -5.56 -23.85
CA HIS A 510 -26.06 -6.44 -24.74
C HIS A 510 -25.35 -6.66 -26.09
N ARG A 511 -25.29 -7.91 -26.57
CA ARG A 511 -24.94 -8.21 -27.97
C ARG A 511 -25.99 -7.55 -28.91
N PRO A 512 -25.61 -6.96 -30.06
CA PRO A 512 -24.27 -6.81 -30.62
C PRO A 512 -23.62 -5.43 -30.31
N GLY A 513 -24.08 -4.72 -29.28
CA GLY A 513 -23.49 -3.44 -28.86
C GLY A 513 -22.16 -3.62 -28.15
N PHE A 514 -22.05 -4.67 -27.33
CA PHE A 514 -20.81 -5.17 -26.76
C PHE A 514 -20.47 -6.55 -27.33
N ASN A 515 -19.18 -6.79 -27.56
CA ASN A 515 -18.70 -7.94 -28.31
C ASN A 515 -18.40 -9.18 -27.46
N TRP A 516 -18.15 -9.03 -26.15
CA TRP A 516 -17.74 -10.10 -25.23
C TRP A 516 -16.58 -10.95 -25.75
N ASN A 517 -15.51 -10.29 -26.18
CA ASN A 517 -14.37 -10.94 -26.85
C ASN A 517 -13.00 -10.43 -26.35
N GLY A 518 -12.92 -9.94 -25.11
CA GLY A 518 -11.67 -9.45 -24.54
C GLY A 518 -10.55 -10.50 -24.60
N ILE A 519 -9.39 -10.12 -25.09
CA ILE A 519 -8.25 -11.02 -25.31
C ILE A 519 -6.96 -10.47 -24.69
N ARG A 520 -5.94 -11.32 -24.60
CA ARG A 520 -4.56 -11.01 -24.18
C ARG A 520 -4.05 -9.66 -24.72
N GLN A 521 -4.32 -9.35 -25.99
CA GLN A 521 -3.89 -8.12 -26.65
C GLN A 521 -4.60 -6.86 -26.12
N ASP A 522 -5.82 -6.97 -25.59
CA ASP A 522 -6.50 -5.86 -24.93
C ASP A 522 -5.90 -5.59 -23.54
N VAL A 523 -5.44 -6.64 -22.85
CA VAL A 523 -4.74 -6.55 -21.55
C VAL A 523 -3.33 -5.97 -21.74
N ASP A 524 -2.53 -6.51 -22.68
CA ASP A 524 -1.25 -5.92 -23.14
C ASP A 524 -1.42 -4.40 -23.38
N ALA A 525 -2.45 -4.04 -24.16
CA ALA A 525 -2.70 -2.66 -24.55
C ALA A 525 -3.14 -1.80 -23.37
N ALA A 526 -4.00 -2.29 -22.47
CA ALA A 526 -4.44 -1.54 -21.30
C ALA A 526 -3.24 -1.22 -20.37
N LEU A 527 -2.42 -2.23 -20.07
CA LEU A 527 -1.21 -2.07 -19.25
C LEU A 527 -0.19 -1.14 -19.93
N THR A 528 0.12 -1.35 -21.21
CA THR A 528 1.12 -0.56 -21.95
C THR A 528 0.67 0.88 -22.22
N ASN A 529 -0.64 1.15 -22.32
CA ASN A 529 -1.20 2.50 -22.47
C ASN A 529 -1.33 3.28 -21.14
N GLY A 530 -1.04 2.65 -20.00
CA GLY A 530 -1.08 3.30 -18.68
C GLY A 530 -2.48 3.39 -18.04
N LEU A 531 -2.56 2.84 -16.82
CA LEU A 531 -3.70 2.85 -15.92
C LEU A 531 -3.22 2.73 -14.47
N PHE A 532 -4.00 3.17 -13.48
CA PHE A 532 -3.59 3.14 -12.06
C PHE A 532 -4.05 1.85 -11.36
N LEU A 533 -5.18 1.29 -11.78
CA LEU A 533 -5.80 0.07 -11.25
C LEU A 533 -6.24 -0.86 -12.39
N ILE A 534 -5.86 -2.13 -12.30
CA ILE A 534 -6.45 -3.21 -13.09
C ILE A 534 -6.95 -4.32 -12.16
N THR A 535 -8.19 -4.76 -12.36
CA THR A 535 -8.82 -5.83 -11.58
C THR A 535 -9.16 -7.02 -12.47
N HIS A 536 -8.86 -8.22 -12.01
CA HIS A 536 -9.30 -9.47 -12.65
C HIS A 536 -10.19 -10.29 -11.72
N LEU A 537 -11.46 -10.44 -12.07
CA LEU A 537 -12.35 -11.42 -11.44
C LEU A 537 -12.67 -12.48 -12.49
N GLY A 538 -12.21 -13.71 -12.26
CA GLY A 538 -12.30 -14.83 -13.18
C GLY A 538 -11.46 -16.00 -12.70
N HIS A 539 -11.25 -16.99 -13.56
CA HIS A 539 -10.35 -18.12 -13.27
C HIS A 539 -8.88 -17.72 -13.44
N GLY A 540 -8.05 -18.28 -12.56
CA GLY A 540 -6.60 -18.29 -12.72
C GLY A 540 -6.05 -19.66 -12.37
N SER A 541 -4.80 -19.90 -12.76
CA SER A 541 -4.05 -21.12 -12.46
C SER A 541 -2.58 -20.81 -12.21
N ARG A 542 -1.88 -21.68 -11.49
CA ARG A 542 -0.40 -21.70 -11.53
C ARG A 542 0.07 -22.30 -12.86
N MET A 543 1.35 -22.11 -13.19
CA MET A 543 2.00 -22.95 -14.21
C MET A 543 2.04 -24.41 -13.73
N TYR A 544 1.97 -25.38 -14.63
CA TYR A 544 2.05 -26.81 -14.27
C TYR A 544 2.67 -27.67 -15.38
N ARG A 545 3.22 -28.83 -14.98
CA ARG A 545 3.88 -29.81 -15.85
C ARG A 545 3.29 -31.21 -15.63
N TYR A 546 2.64 -31.79 -16.65
CA TYR A 546 2.11 -33.16 -16.58
C TYR A 546 3.24 -34.20 -16.67
N LEU A 547 3.46 -34.97 -15.60
CA LEU A 547 4.49 -36.02 -15.53
C LEU A 547 4.33 -37.11 -16.62
N ASP A 548 3.10 -37.56 -16.84
CA ASP A 548 2.73 -38.65 -17.74
C ASP A 548 2.63 -38.23 -19.21
N HIS A 549 2.39 -36.94 -19.47
CA HIS A 549 2.13 -36.41 -20.81
C HIS A 549 3.17 -35.40 -21.32
N HIS A 550 4.07 -34.92 -20.46
CA HIS A 550 5.10 -33.92 -20.79
C HIS A 550 4.51 -32.63 -21.40
N LEU A 551 3.30 -32.27 -20.96
CA LEU A 551 2.64 -31.02 -21.32
C LEU A 551 2.95 -29.99 -20.23
N ILE A 552 3.36 -28.80 -20.64
CA ILE A 552 3.45 -27.62 -19.78
C ILE A 552 2.24 -26.74 -20.11
N GLY A 553 1.54 -26.27 -19.09
CA GLY A 553 0.53 -25.23 -19.21
C GLY A 553 0.98 -23.99 -18.45
N ASP A 554 1.04 -22.85 -19.14
CA ASP A 554 1.14 -21.51 -18.54
C ASP A 554 0.09 -21.32 -17.42
N GLY A 555 0.43 -20.49 -16.44
CA GLY A 555 -0.47 -20.00 -15.39
C GLY A 555 -1.07 -18.62 -15.70
N GLY A 556 -1.32 -17.86 -14.63
CA GLY A 556 -1.89 -16.51 -14.67
C GLY A 556 -3.41 -16.53 -14.85
N TRP A 557 -3.94 -15.61 -15.65
CA TRP A 557 -5.38 -15.52 -15.92
C TRP A 557 -5.78 -16.44 -17.07
N GLU A 558 -6.78 -17.31 -16.87
CA GLU A 558 -7.24 -18.23 -17.92
C GLU A 558 -8.07 -17.50 -19.00
N THR A 559 -8.99 -16.64 -18.58
CA THR A 559 -9.91 -15.92 -19.49
C THR A 559 -10.38 -14.59 -18.88
N PRO A 560 -10.17 -13.44 -19.56
CA PRO A 560 -9.31 -13.22 -20.72
C PRO A 560 -7.86 -13.64 -20.46
N TYR A 561 -7.31 -14.49 -21.34
CA TYR A 561 -6.00 -15.11 -21.13
C TYR A 561 -4.86 -14.08 -21.02
N PHE A 562 -4.08 -14.17 -19.94
CA PHE A 562 -2.85 -13.38 -19.72
C PHE A 562 -1.96 -14.08 -18.67
N SER A 563 -0.87 -14.73 -19.13
CA SER A 563 -0.01 -15.60 -18.29
C SER A 563 1.23 -14.91 -17.69
N GLU A 564 1.97 -15.60 -16.83
CA GLU A 564 3.29 -15.18 -16.32
C GLU A 564 4.27 -14.89 -17.45
N ASN A 565 4.31 -15.73 -18.50
CA ASN A 565 5.03 -15.45 -19.76
C ASN A 565 4.60 -14.14 -20.45
N ASN A 566 3.47 -13.54 -20.07
CA ASN A 566 2.98 -12.26 -20.59
C ASN A 566 3.31 -11.11 -19.62
N ALA A 567 3.30 -11.36 -18.31
CA ALA A 567 3.82 -10.45 -17.30
C ALA A 567 5.33 -10.19 -17.50
N ALA A 568 6.13 -11.25 -17.64
CA ALA A 568 7.57 -11.21 -17.96
C ALA A 568 7.88 -10.39 -19.24
N ALA A 569 7.02 -10.58 -20.24
CA ALA A 569 7.14 -9.95 -21.56
C ALA A 569 6.54 -8.54 -21.63
N LEU A 570 5.94 -8.02 -20.56
CA LEU A 570 5.31 -6.70 -20.53
C LEU A 570 6.36 -5.57 -20.62
N LYS A 571 6.01 -4.45 -21.26
CA LYS A 571 6.92 -3.32 -21.54
C LYS A 571 6.25 -1.96 -21.30
N ASN A 572 5.59 -1.79 -20.16
CA ASN A 572 4.91 -0.56 -19.74
C ASN A 572 5.83 0.49 -19.07
N GLY A 573 7.12 0.18 -18.85
CA GLY A 573 8.10 1.14 -18.34
C GLY A 573 7.74 1.66 -16.96
N SER A 574 7.64 2.98 -16.77
CA SER A 574 7.23 3.59 -15.50
C SER A 574 5.72 3.67 -15.28
N LEU A 575 4.89 3.24 -16.25
CA LEU A 575 3.42 3.23 -16.14
C LEU A 575 2.95 1.96 -15.40
N VAL A 576 3.46 1.76 -14.18
CA VAL A 576 3.26 0.54 -13.38
C VAL A 576 2.01 0.65 -12.49
N PRO A 577 0.96 -0.16 -12.73
CA PRO A 577 -0.28 -0.09 -11.96
C PRO A 577 -0.16 -0.76 -10.59
N VAL A 578 -1.17 -0.57 -9.75
CA VAL A 578 -1.55 -1.58 -8.76
C VAL A 578 -2.47 -2.58 -9.43
N LEU A 579 -2.19 -3.87 -9.28
CA LEU A 579 -2.96 -4.95 -9.90
C LEU A 579 -3.65 -5.79 -8.82
N TRP A 580 -4.96 -5.98 -8.94
CA TRP A 580 -5.70 -6.91 -8.09
C TRP A 580 -6.03 -8.15 -8.92
N SER A 581 -5.43 -9.28 -8.54
CA SER A 581 -5.71 -10.62 -9.05
C SER A 581 -6.42 -11.48 -7.98
N PRO A 582 -7.68 -11.16 -7.61
CA PRO A 582 -8.54 -12.05 -6.82
C PRO A 582 -8.94 -13.28 -7.64
N SER A 583 -7.96 -14.12 -7.96
CA SER A 583 -8.06 -15.28 -8.85
C SER A 583 -7.11 -16.38 -8.35
N CYS A 584 -7.56 -17.62 -8.48
CA CYS A 584 -6.88 -18.81 -7.97
C CYS A 584 -5.41 -18.89 -8.41
N GLU A 585 -4.54 -19.34 -7.51
CA GLU A 585 -3.17 -19.79 -7.79
C GLU A 585 -2.22 -18.75 -8.43
N THR A 586 -2.69 -17.52 -8.69
CA THR A 586 -1.92 -16.49 -9.41
C THR A 586 -0.72 -15.94 -8.64
N GLY A 587 -0.62 -16.20 -7.34
CA GLY A 587 0.52 -15.84 -6.49
C GLY A 587 1.06 -17.03 -5.71
N TRP A 588 1.25 -18.18 -6.36
CA TRP A 588 1.91 -19.38 -5.80
C TRP A 588 3.43 -19.17 -5.67
N PHE A 589 3.83 -18.17 -4.88
CA PHE A 589 5.21 -17.73 -4.65
C PHE A 589 6.08 -18.71 -3.86
N ASP A 590 5.47 -19.77 -3.35
CA ASP A 590 6.06 -20.69 -2.40
C ASP A 590 6.65 -21.95 -3.06
N ASN A 591 6.65 -21.97 -4.39
CA ASN A 591 6.93 -23.10 -5.28
C ASN A 591 8.31 -23.77 -5.04
N GLU A 592 9.29 -22.98 -4.60
CA GLU A 592 10.67 -23.35 -4.29
C GLU A 592 10.77 -24.14 -2.97
N THR A 593 9.74 -24.03 -2.12
CA THR A 593 9.64 -24.67 -0.79
C THR A 593 8.44 -25.61 -0.62
N ASP A 594 7.48 -25.55 -1.54
CA ASP A 594 6.30 -26.43 -1.60
C ASP A 594 6.68 -27.84 -2.08
N LYS A 595 5.69 -28.74 -2.09
CA LYS A 595 5.82 -30.11 -2.56
C LYS A 595 5.91 -30.16 -4.09
N GLU A 596 7.04 -30.67 -4.60
CA GLU A 596 7.38 -30.91 -6.01
C GLU A 596 6.23 -31.38 -6.93
N SER A 597 5.26 -32.15 -6.41
CA SER A 597 4.22 -32.82 -7.20
C SER A 597 2.86 -32.89 -6.51
N TYR A 598 1.76 -32.78 -7.28
CA TYR A 598 0.38 -32.81 -6.79
C TYR A 598 -0.54 -33.68 -7.67
N ASP A 599 -1.40 -34.47 -7.04
CA ASP A 599 -2.33 -35.35 -7.76
C ASP A 599 -3.53 -34.57 -8.30
N TYR A 600 -3.86 -34.79 -9.58
CA TYR A 600 -5.06 -34.26 -10.21
C TYR A 600 -6.18 -35.32 -10.16
N TYR A 601 -7.25 -35.03 -9.43
CA TYR A 601 -8.34 -35.96 -9.16
C TYR A 601 -9.55 -35.74 -10.07
N PHE A 602 -10.13 -36.84 -10.58
CA PHE A 602 -11.42 -36.83 -11.26
C PHE A 602 -12.33 -37.90 -10.68
N LEU A 603 -13.48 -37.48 -10.12
CA LEU A 603 -14.47 -38.34 -9.46
C LEU A 603 -13.87 -39.24 -8.35
N GLY A 604 -12.87 -38.74 -7.61
CA GLY A 604 -12.21 -39.45 -6.51
C GLY A 604 -11.05 -40.39 -6.90
N GLU A 605 -10.86 -40.65 -8.20
CA GLU A 605 -9.68 -41.37 -8.73
C GLU A 605 -8.60 -40.37 -9.16
N ILE A 606 -7.32 -40.76 -9.09
CA ILE A 606 -6.21 -39.95 -9.62
C ILE A 606 -6.19 -40.12 -11.14
N LEU A 607 -6.31 -39.00 -11.88
CA LEU A 607 -6.29 -38.97 -13.34
C LEU A 607 -4.88 -38.72 -13.89
N GLY A 608 -4.05 -37.99 -13.15
CA GLY A 608 -2.64 -37.69 -13.44
C GLY A 608 -1.97 -37.00 -12.25
N THR A 609 -0.69 -36.66 -12.39
CA THR A 609 0.08 -35.91 -11.37
C THR A 609 0.81 -34.75 -12.05
N LEU A 610 0.72 -33.56 -11.46
CA LEU A 610 1.33 -32.32 -11.93
C LEU A 610 2.55 -31.97 -11.09
N GLU A 611 3.61 -31.51 -11.74
CA GLU A 611 4.81 -30.94 -11.10
C GLU A 611 4.97 -29.46 -11.45
N THR A 612 5.71 -28.74 -10.61
CA THR A 612 6.30 -27.43 -10.90
C THR A 612 7.82 -27.52 -10.68
N GLY A 613 8.61 -26.69 -11.37
CA GLY A 613 10.06 -26.62 -11.12
C GLY A 613 10.34 -25.63 -9.98
N PRO A 614 11.31 -25.88 -9.08
CA PRO A 614 11.72 -24.94 -8.03
C PRO A 614 12.68 -23.85 -8.58
N ASP A 615 12.37 -23.37 -9.79
CA ASP A 615 13.01 -22.28 -10.52
C ASP A 615 11.92 -21.56 -11.37
N ASP A 616 10.63 -21.72 -11.04
CA ASP A 616 9.47 -21.33 -11.87
C ASP A 616 8.62 -20.25 -11.16
N GLU A 617 8.93 -18.99 -11.47
CA GLU A 617 8.25 -17.78 -10.96
C GLU A 617 6.71 -17.79 -11.20
N SER A 618 5.89 -17.33 -10.24
CA SER A 618 4.44 -17.21 -10.43
C SER A 618 4.04 -15.92 -11.18
N PHE A 619 2.75 -15.82 -11.52
CA PHE A 619 2.20 -14.64 -12.19
C PHE A 619 2.33 -13.35 -11.36
N CYS A 620 2.32 -13.44 -10.03
CA CYS A 620 2.59 -12.30 -9.16
C CYS A 620 4.08 -11.92 -9.12
N GLU A 621 5.01 -12.90 -9.09
CA GLU A 621 6.44 -12.64 -9.20
C GLU A 621 6.77 -11.95 -10.52
N GLU A 622 6.39 -12.50 -11.68
CA GLU A 622 6.74 -11.93 -12.99
C GLU A 622 6.16 -10.50 -13.21
N LEU A 623 5.14 -10.10 -12.45
CA LEU A 623 4.67 -8.71 -12.39
C LEU A 623 5.55 -7.80 -11.51
N ILE A 624 6.18 -8.33 -10.46
CA ILE A 624 7.06 -7.59 -9.53
C ILE A 624 8.52 -7.60 -10.00
N LEU A 625 8.98 -8.66 -10.65
CA LEU A 625 10.36 -8.84 -11.08
C LEU A 625 10.68 -8.12 -12.40
N ASN A 626 9.70 -8.00 -13.32
CA ASN A 626 9.92 -7.50 -14.69
C ASN A 626 10.69 -6.15 -14.74
N PRO A 627 11.94 -6.13 -15.26
CA PRO A 627 12.82 -4.96 -15.23
C PRO A 627 12.49 -3.89 -16.29
N GLU A 628 11.51 -4.13 -17.16
CA GLU A 628 11.03 -3.17 -18.17
C GLU A 628 9.58 -2.71 -17.93
N GLY A 629 9.03 -2.99 -16.73
CA GLY A 629 7.71 -2.53 -16.32
C GLY A 629 7.12 -3.32 -15.17
N GLY A 630 6.06 -4.09 -15.46
CA GLY A 630 5.33 -4.88 -14.48
C GLY A 630 4.27 -4.07 -13.74
N ALA A 631 4.06 -4.38 -12.46
CA ALA A 631 3.21 -3.67 -11.51
C ALA A 631 4.05 -3.09 -10.37
N VAL A 632 3.55 -2.06 -9.67
CA VAL A 632 4.22 -1.56 -8.44
C VAL A 632 3.88 -2.43 -7.22
N GLY A 633 2.72 -3.10 -7.27
CA GLY A 633 2.28 -4.05 -6.27
C GLY A 633 1.06 -4.84 -6.75
N VAL A 634 0.95 -6.07 -6.27
CA VAL A 634 -0.02 -7.06 -6.72
C VAL A 634 -0.71 -7.71 -5.51
N ILE A 635 -2.03 -7.91 -5.59
CA ILE A 635 -2.73 -8.86 -4.71
C ILE A 635 -2.99 -10.14 -5.49
N GLY A 636 -2.58 -11.28 -4.94
CA GLY A 636 -2.81 -12.61 -5.51
C GLY A 636 -3.12 -13.66 -4.44
N SER A 637 -3.57 -14.84 -4.87
CA SER A 637 -3.78 -16.02 -4.00
C SER A 637 -2.77 -17.12 -4.32
N THR A 638 -2.24 -17.76 -3.28
CA THR A 638 -1.35 -18.92 -3.40
C THR A 638 -2.06 -20.18 -3.88
N ARG A 639 -3.40 -20.29 -3.76
CA ARG A 639 -4.19 -21.53 -3.99
C ARG A 639 -5.58 -21.24 -4.61
N ILE A 640 -6.46 -22.25 -4.73
CA ILE A 640 -7.81 -22.11 -5.30
C ILE A 640 -8.79 -21.41 -4.34
N SER A 641 -9.08 -20.16 -4.68
CA SER A 641 -9.96 -19.26 -3.92
C SER A 641 -11.48 -19.58 -4.01
N TYR A 642 -12.27 -18.96 -3.12
CA TYR A 642 -13.72 -19.19 -2.97
C TYR A 642 -14.53 -17.92 -3.29
N GLY A 643 -15.32 -17.96 -4.37
CA GLY A 643 -15.97 -16.78 -4.97
C GLY A 643 -16.67 -15.83 -4.00
N PRO A 644 -17.69 -16.28 -3.25
CA PRO A 644 -18.44 -15.38 -2.35
C PRO A 644 -17.59 -14.77 -1.23
N LEU A 645 -16.52 -15.46 -0.80
CA LEU A 645 -15.58 -14.94 0.20
C LEU A 645 -14.72 -13.83 -0.42
N VAL A 646 -14.12 -14.14 -1.58
CA VAL A 646 -13.29 -13.22 -2.37
C VAL A 646 -14.06 -11.95 -2.78
N ASP A 647 -15.29 -12.07 -3.28
CA ASP A 647 -16.12 -10.92 -3.66
C ASP A 647 -16.28 -9.93 -2.49
N ARG A 648 -16.44 -10.44 -1.26
CA ARG A 648 -16.58 -9.61 -0.05
C ARG A 648 -15.25 -9.00 0.39
N MET A 649 -14.14 -9.71 0.23
CA MET A 649 -12.80 -9.16 0.48
C MET A 649 -12.49 -8.01 -0.50
N VAL A 650 -12.80 -8.18 -1.79
CA VAL A 650 -12.69 -7.14 -2.84
C VAL A 650 -13.60 -5.94 -2.54
N TRP A 651 -14.82 -6.17 -2.05
CA TRP A 651 -15.69 -5.08 -1.58
C TRP A 651 -15.06 -4.29 -0.42
N GLY A 652 -14.37 -4.96 0.50
CA GLY A 652 -13.64 -4.29 1.58
C GLY A 652 -12.46 -3.46 1.06
N TRP A 653 -11.66 -3.97 0.11
CA TRP A 653 -10.58 -3.17 -0.52
C TRP A 653 -11.13 -1.91 -1.20
N MET A 654 -12.27 -2.03 -1.91
CA MET A 654 -12.96 -0.89 -2.51
C MET A 654 -13.48 0.11 -1.47
N ASP A 655 -14.06 -0.36 -0.35
CA ASP A 655 -14.60 0.50 0.71
C ASP A 655 -13.52 1.22 1.53
N ALA A 656 -12.34 0.61 1.68
CA ALA A 656 -11.17 1.22 2.31
C ALA A 656 -10.69 2.46 1.53
N ILE A 657 -10.47 2.32 0.21
CA ILE A 657 -9.99 3.41 -0.66
C ILE A 657 -11.13 4.40 -0.98
N TRP A 658 -12.34 3.89 -1.18
CA TRP A 658 -13.52 4.67 -1.52
C TRP A 658 -14.69 4.39 -0.56
N PRO A 659 -14.75 5.07 0.61
CA PRO A 659 -15.80 4.96 1.63
C PRO A 659 -17.28 5.09 1.20
N ASP A 660 -17.52 5.50 -0.05
CA ASP A 660 -18.83 5.64 -0.70
C ASP A 660 -19.25 4.40 -1.51
N TYR A 661 -18.35 3.42 -1.72
CA TYR A 661 -18.60 2.23 -2.56
C TYR A 661 -19.75 1.36 -2.02
N ILE A 662 -19.78 1.13 -0.71
CA ILE A 662 -20.83 0.34 -0.06
C ILE A 662 -21.86 1.32 0.53
N GLU A 663 -23.01 1.48 -0.13
CA GLU A 663 -24.05 2.46 0.25
C GLU A 663 -24.49 2.32 1.72
N SER A 664 -24.51 1.11 2.27
CA SER A 664 -24.85 0.85 3.67
C SER A 664 -23.74 1.21 4.68
N CYS A 665 -22.49 1.41 4.23
CA CYS A 665 -21.35 1.83 5.05
C CYS A 665 -21.10 3.35 5.02
N LYS A 666 -21.61 4.06 4.00
CA LYS A 666 -21.35 5.49 3.75
C LYS A 666 -21.45 6.39 4.98
N ASP A 667 -22.62 6.45 5.62
CA ASP A 667 -22.88 7.32 6.79
C ASP A 667 -22.63 6.61 8.15
N LYS A 668 -22.03 5.42 8.14
CA LYS A 668 -22.05 4.45 9.25
C LYS A 668 -20.90 4.59 10.24
N TYR A 669 -19.76 5.10 9.78
CA TYR A 669 -18.47 5.09 10.48
C TYR A 669 -17.95 6.50 10.82
N GLY A 670 -18.85 7.48 11.01
CA GLY A 670 -18.48 8.84 11.42
C GLY A 670 -17.63 9.59 10.38
N ASP A 671 -16.68 10.41 10.84
CA ASP A 671 -15.75 11.18 9.98
C ASP A 671 -14.55 10.32 9.49
N SER A 672 -14.72 8.99 9.41
CA SER A 672 -13.68 8.05 8.98
C SER A 672 -13.15 8.37 7.59
N ALA A 673 -11.84 8.57 7.50
CA ALA A 673 -11.16 8.85 6.25
C ALA A 673 -10.95 7.59 5.40
N ALA A 674 -10.81 7.78 4.09
CA ALA A 674 -10.29 6.76 3.18
C ALA A 674 -8.86 6.35 3.56
N ILE A 675 -8.53 5.10 3.25
CA ILE A 675 -7.27 4.42 3.54
C ILE A 675 -6.61 4.12 2.19
N TYR A 676 -5.38 4.60 2.00
CA TYR A 676 -4.68 4.52 0.71
C TYR A 676 -3.42 3.65 0.75
N GLN A 677 -2.86 3.41 1.94
CA GLN A 677 -1.68 2.55 2.12
C GLN A 677 -2.09 1.08 1.96
N MET A 678 -1.39 0.35 1.10
CA MET A 678 -1.89 -0.93 0.59
C MET A 678 -1.96 -2.06 1.62
N GLY A 679 -1.05 -2.13 2.61
CA GLY A 679 -1.16 -3.08 3.73
C GLY A 679 -2.46 -2.88 4.55
N PRO A 680 -2.74 -1.66 5.03
CA PRO A 680 -4.02 -1.30 5.64
C PRO A 680 -5.26 -1.56 4.77
N VAL A 681 -5.22 -1.28 3.46
CA VAL A 681 -6.32 -1.61 2.53
C VAL A 681 -6.55 -3.11 2.49
N PHE A 682 -5.47 -3.87 2.31
CA PHE A 682 -5.47 -5.31 2.14
C PHE A 682 -6.07 -6.05 3.34
N GLU A 683 -5.61 -5.72 4.56
CA GLU A 683 -6.13 -6.29 5.80
C GLU A 683 -7.57 -5.82 6.08
N TYR A 684 -7.93 -4.56 5.79
CA TYR A 684 -9.33 -4.13 5.91
C TYR A 684 -10.28 -4.96 5.04
N GLY A 685 -9.83 -5.42 3.87
CA GLY A 685 -10.59 -6.38 3.05
C GLY A 685 -10.87 -7.70 3.78
N LYS A 686 -9.84 -8.30 4.38
CA LYS A 686 -9.95 -9.53 5.19
C LYS A 686 -10.88 -9.30 6.39
N GLN A 687 -10.72 -8.18 7.10
CA GLN A 687 -11.56 -7.78 8.25
C GLN A 687 -13.02 -7.49 7.88
N TYR A 688 -13.29 -6.91 6.72
CA TYR A 688 -14.65 -6.72 6.20
C TYR A 688 -15.30 -8.06 5.86
N MET A 689 -14.58 -8.99 5.22
CA MET A 689 -15.07 -10.33 4.90
C MET A 689 -15.51 -11.09 6.17
N LEU A 690 -14.75 -10.99 7.27
CA LEU A 690 -15.12 -11.57 8.57
C LEU A 690 -16.49 -11.09 9.10
N THR A 691 -16.97 -9.89 8.72
CA THR A 691 -18.31 -9.42 9.10
C THR A 691 -19.45 -10.16 8.39
N LYS A 692 -19.15 -10.89 7.30
CA LYS A 692 -20.14 -11.53 6.42
C LYS A 692 -20.24 -13.04 6.59
N TYR A 693 -19.25 -13.66 7.24
CA TYR A 693 -19.18 -15.11 7.41
C TYR A 693 -18.89 -15.49 8.87
N PRO A 694 -19.19 -16.73 9.29
CA PRO A 694 -18.93 -17.18 10.65
C PRO A 694 -17.61 -17.93 10.82
N GLU A 695 -17.11 -17.96 12.05
CA GLU A 695 -15.93 -18.76 12.43
C GLU A 695 -16.24 -20.25 12.62
N ASP A 696 -17.51 -20.68 12.62
CA ASP A 696 -17.93 -22.07 12.72
C ASP A 696 -19.27 -22.21 11.96
N PRO A 697 -19.44 -23.16 11.01
CA PRO A 697 -18.48 -24.12 10.47
C PRO A 697 -17.71 -23.62 9.24
N TYR A 698 -17.85 -22.33 8.87
CA TYR A 698 -17.11 -21.75 7.73
C TYR A 698 -15.63 -21.48 8.01
N SER A 699 -15.12 -21.80 9.21
CA SER A 699 -13.72 -21.60 9.62
C SER A 699 -12.73 -22.09 8.57
N GLU A 700 -12.93 -23.29 8.03
CA GLU A 700 -11.96 -23.92 7.14
C GLU A 700 -11.79 -23.11 5.84
N PHE A 701 -12.90 -22.80 5.16
CA PHE A 701 -12.89 -21.98 3.93
C PHE A 701 -12.48 -20.54 4.19
N MET A 702 -12.97 -19.94 5.28
CA MET A 702 -12.73 -18.54 5.63
C MET A 702 -11.27 -18.30 6.02
N GLN A 703 -10.70 -19.15 6.87
CA GLN A 703 -9.28 -19.07 7.22
C GLN A 703 -8.38 -19.42 6.02
N THR A 704 -8.76 -20.41 5.20
CA THR A 704 -8.05 -20.69 3.94
C THR A 704 -7.96 -19.44 3.06
N THR A 705 -9.09 -18.75 2.84
CA THR A 705 -9.15 -17.50 2.05
C THR A 705 -8.35 -16.34 2.69
N ILE A 706 -8.25 -16.30 4.02
CA ILE A 706 -7.51 -15.25 4.74
C ILE A 706 -5.99 -15.52 4.71
N ASP A 707 -5.58 -16.79 4.67
CA ASP A 707 -4.18 -17.21 4.66
C ASP A 707 -3.59 -17.22 3.23
N GLU A 708 -4.33 -17.72 2.23
CA GLU A 708 -3.85 -17.88 0.85
C GLU A 708 -3.51 -16.55 0.15
N PHE A 709 -4.16 -15.46 0.56
CA PHE A 709 -4.01 -14.16 -0.10
C PHE A 709 -2.80 -13.40 0.44
N ILE A 710 -1.99 -12.87 -0.48
CA ILE A 710 -0.74 -12.13 -0.22
C ILE A 710 -0.80 -10.74 -0.89
N TRP A 711 -0.15 -9.76 -0.26
CA TRP A 711 0.19 -8.47 -0.88
C TRP A 711 1.66 -8.49 -1.27
N PHE A 712 1.90 -8.58 -2.58
CA PHE A 712 3.22 -8.48 -3.17
C PHE A 712 3.52 -7.00 -3.43
N GLY A 713 4.42 -6.42 -2.65
CA GLY A 713 4.75 -4.99 -2.66
C GLY A 713 4.97 -4.43 -1.25
N ASP A 714 5.31 -3.15 -1.20
CA ASP A 714 5.53 -2.43 0.05
C ASP A 714 4.18 -2.14 0.77
N PRO A 715 3.97 -2.60 2.02
CA PRO A 715 2.71 -2.39 2.74
C PRO A 715 2.46 -0.94 3.19
N THR A 716 3.51 -0.10 3.18
CA THR A 716 3.41 1.34 3.43
C THR A 716 3.03 2.16 2.19
N MET A 717 3.07 1.59 0.98
CA MET A 717 2.86 2.35 -0.26
C MET A 717 1.42 2.86 -0.40
N GLU A 718 1.25 4.17 -0.62
CA GLU A 718 -0.03 4.76 -0.99
C GLU A 718 -0.32 4.58 -2.49
N MET A 719 -1.46 3.95 -2.81
CA MET A 719 -1.94 3.84 -4.19
C MET A 719 -2.49 5.18 -4.72
N TRP A 720 -2.09 5.61 -5.91
CA TRP A 720 -2.65 6.84 -6.52
C TRP A 720 -4.15 6.67 -6.84
N THR A 721 -4.98 7.61 -6.38
CA THR A 721 -6.45 7.63 -6.67
C THR A 721 -6.86 8.79 -7.58
N GLY A 722 -5.91 9.60 -8.03
CA GLY A 722 -6.13 10.69 -8.97
C GLY A 722 -4.83 11.38 -9.39
N VAL A 723 -4.92 12.23 -10.42
CA VAL A 723 -3.78 12.95 -11.01
C VAL A 723 -3.00 13.74 -9.95
N PRO A 724 -1.73 13.40 -9.66
CA PRO A 724 -1.01 14.00 -8.56
C PRO A 724 -0.58 15.43 -8.87
N LYS A 725 -0.66 16.31 -7.87
CA LYS A 725 -0.16 17.69 -7.97
C LYS A 725 1.25 17.79 -7.37
N PRO A 726 2.25 18.35 -8.07
CA PRO A 726 3.56 18.59 -7.44
C PRO A 726 3.47 19.66 -6.35
N LEU A 727 4.07 19.38 -5.19
CA LEU A 727 4.40 20.39 -4.19
C LEU A 727 5.74 21.05 -4.56
N THR A 728 5.79 22.37 -4.46
CA THR A 728 6.94 23.20 -4.89
C THR A 728 7.44 24.11 -3.77
N ALA A 729 8.55 24.80 -4.01
CA ALA A 729 9.07 25.81 -3.07
C ALA A 729 8.17 27.06 -2.89
N GLU A 730 7.07 27.20 -3.66
CA GLU A 730 6.02 28.20 -3.39
C GLU A 730 4.89 27.64 -2.49
N ASP A 731 4.77 26.32 -2.42
CA ASP A 731 3.75 25.57 -1.68
C ASP A 731 4.19 25.25 -0.24
N VAL A 732 5.49 25.03 -0.03
CA VAL A 732 6.08 24.67 1.27
C VAL A 732 6.99 25.79 1.78
N THR A 733 6.83 26.20 3.02
CA THR A 733 7.68 27.18 3.71
C THR A 733 8.25 26.59 5.00
N HIS A 734 9.57 26.59 5.14
CA HIS A 734 10.33 26.18 6.33
C HIS A 734 11.50 27.15 6.58
N PRO A 735 12.19 27.12 7.74
CA PRO A 735 13.42 27.88 7.95
C PRO A 735 14.52 27.50 6.93
N ALA A 736 15.40 28.42 6.55
CA ALA A 736 16.52 28.08 5.66
C ALA A 736 17.70 27.39 6.40
N SER A 737 17.77 27.57 7.72
CA SER A 737 18.86 27.07 8.57
C SER A 737 18.42 26.97 10.02
N ILE A 738 19.04 26.06 10.77
CA ILE A 738 18.93 25.95 12.24
C ILE A 738 20.32 25.91 12.88
N ASN A 739 20.43 26.39 14.11
CA ASN A 739 21.70 26.52 14.80
C ASN A 739 22.12 25.18 15.44
N LEU A 740 23.32 24.70 15.15
CA LEU A 740 23.83 23.43 15.67
C LEU A 740 23.90 23.44 17.20
N GLY A 741 23.23 22.47 17.83
CA GLY A 741 23.21 22.32 19.29
C GLY A 741 22.43 23.41 20.03
N GLU A 742 21.72 24.30 19.32
CA GLU A 742 20.83 25.30 19.90
C GLU A 742 19.36 24.91 19.59
N PRO A 743 18.56 24.51 20.60
CA PRO A 743 17.16 24.13 20.39
C PRO A 743 16.36 25.22 19.66
N THR A 744 15.83 24.88 18.49
CA THR A 744 15.17 25.81 17.57
C THR A 744 13.79 25.27 17.18
N ASP A 745 12.73 26.08 17.30
CA ASP A 745 11.40 25.67 16.84
C ASP A 745 11.33 25.70 15.30
N VAL A 746 11.08 24.55 14.69
CA VAL A 746 10.97 24.39 13.23
C VAL A 746 9.50 24.29 12.85
N THR A 747 8.92 25.42 12.42
CA THR A 747 7.58 25.46 11.82
C THR A 747 7.66 25.27 10.32
N VAL A 748 6.93 24.28 9.81
CA VAL A 748 6.71 24.08 8.37
C VAL A 748 5.26 24.39 8.05
N THR A 749 5.03 25.21 7.02
CA THR A 749 3.71 25.55 6.48
C THR A 749 3.56 24.94 5.08
N VAL A 750 2.44 24.27 4.83
CA VAL A 750 2.11 23.60 3.56
C VAL A 750 0.77 24.14 3.03
N GLN A 751 0.79 24.64 1.81
CA GLN A 751 -0.38 25.18 1.10
C GLN A 751 -0.35 24.79 -0.38
N LYS A 752 -1.50 24.67 -1.04
CA LYS A 752 -1.60 24.55 -2.49
C LYS A 752 -2.75 25.40 -3.02
N ASP A 753 -2.55 26.11 -4.13
CA ASP A 753 -3.56 26.99 -4.74
C ASP A 753 -4.17 28.01 -3.74
N SER A 754 -3.32 28.57 -2.86
CA SER A 754 -3.69 29.44 -1.72
C SER A 754 -4.66 28.81 -0.69
N ARG A 755 -4.66 27.48 -0.56
CA ARG A 755 -5.36 26.73 0.50
C ARG A 755 -4.35 25.99 1.36
N HIS A 756 -4.44 26.14 2.68
CA HIS A 756 -3.65 25.33 3.61
C HIS A 756 -3.97 23.84 3.45
N LEU A 757 -2.96 22.97 3.43
CA LEU A 757 -3.12 21.52 3.36
C LEU A 757 -2.96 20.91 4.76
N ALA A 758 -4.06 20.42 5.33
CA ALA A 758 -4.07 19.66 6.58
C ALA A 758 -3.75 18.18 6.33
N LYS A 759 -3.25 17.48 7.36
CA LYS A 759 -2.78 16.08 7.31
C LYS A 759 -1.64 15.80 6.31
N ALA A 760 -0.96 16.84 5.80
CA ALA A 760 0.30 16.65 5.08
C ALA A 760 1.37 16.18 6.07
N ARG A 761 2.06 15.09 5.76
CA ARG A 761 3.18 14.58 6.55
C ARG A 761 4.42 15.38 6.18
N VAL A 762 5.06 15.94 7.19
CA VAL A 762 6.34 16.66 7.07
C VAL A 762 7.38 15.85 7.81
N THR A 763 8.58 15.71 7.23
CA THR A 763 9.70 15.05 7.88
C THR A 763 10.97 15.86 7.68
N VAL A 764 11.61 16.22 8.79
CA VAL A 764 12.93 16.87 8.84
C VAL A 764 13.93 15.77 9.20
N SER A 765 14.84 15.38 8.30
CA SER A 765 15.67 14.17 8.49
C SER A 765 17.08 14.28 7.91
N ARG A 766 18.00 13.48 8.43
CA ARG A 766 19.22 13.07 7.71
C ARG A 766 19.04 11.64 7.23
N ALA A 767 18.99 11.42 5.91
CA ALA A 767 18.71 10.11 5.31
C ALA A 767 19.62 8.97 5.82
N MET A 768 20.88 9.27 6.10
CA MET A 768 21.89 8.32 6.59
C MET A 768 22.06 8.29 8.12
N ALA A 769 21.19 8.96 8.87
CA ALA A 769 21.19 8.94 10.34
C ALA A 769 19.76 8.64 10.84
N PRO A 770 19.38 7.35 11.00
CA PRO A 770 17.98 6.92 11.20
C PRO A 770 17.30 7.43 12.49
N ASP A 771 18.10 7.98 13.41
CA ASP A 771 17.69 8.51 14.71
C ASP A 771 17.68 10.05 14.79
N ASP A 772 18.11 10.72 13.71
CA ASP A 772 18.33 12.16 13.59
C ASP A 772 17.27 12.74 12.62
N TYR A 773 16.00 12.51 12.97
CA TYR A 773 14.82 12.93 12.21
C TYR A 773 13.67 13.34 13.13
N TRP A 774 12.74 14.15 12.61
CA TRP A 774 11.46 14.50 13.21
C TRP A 774 10.34 14.37 12.17
N THR A 775 9.19 13.78 12.53
CA THR A 775 8.05 13.57 11.63
C THR A 775 6.75 14.05 12.27
N GLY A 776 5.82 14.60 11.48
CA GLY A 776 4.57 15.15 12.02
C GLY A 776 3.56 15.53 10.93
N LEU A 777 2.29 15.70 11.32
CA LEU A 777 1.21 16.06 10.41
C LEU A 777 0.81 17.53 10.55
N THR A 778 0.49 18.19 9.43
CA THR A 778 -0.03 19.55 9.45
C THR A 778 -1.45 19.63 10.01
N ASN A 779 -1.70 20.67 10.81
CA ASN A 779 -3.01 21.01 11.34
C ASN A 779 -3.94 21.66 10.28
N THR A 780 -5.15 22.09 10.68
CA THR A 780 -6.13 22.76 9.80
C THR A 780 -5.69 24.12 9.24
N SER A 781 -4.63 24.72 9.79
CA SER A 781 -3.94 25.90 9.23
C SER A 781 -2.76 25.52 8.32
N GLY A 782 -2.59 24.23 7.98
CA GLY A 782 -1.51 23.74 7.14
C GLY A 782 -0.14 23.79 7.81
N GLN A 783 -0.09 23.83 9.14
CA GLN A 783 1.14 24.03 9.89
C GLN A 783 1.46 22.86 10.82
N VAL A 784 2.74 22.53 10.93
CA VAL A 784 3.32 21.68 11.97
C VAL A 784 4.54 22.39 12.54
N THR A 785 4.74 22.29 13.86
CA THR A 785 5.88 22.88 14.55
C THR A 785 6.58 21.83 15.39
N PHE A 786 7.79 21.48 14.99
CA PHE A 786 8.69 20.66 15.78
C PHE A 786 9.36 21.58 16.81
N ALA A 787 9.06 21.37 18.09
CA ALA A 787 9.53 22.24 19.17
C ALA A 787 10.95 21.85 19.60
N GLY A 788 11.83 22.84 19.76
CA GLY A 788 13.19 22.63 20.28
C GLY A 788 14.09 21.70 19.45
N VAL A 789 13.89 21.61 18.13
CA VAL A 789 14.73 20.80 17.22
C VAL A 789 16.19 21.17 17.44
N THR A 790 16.99 20.16 17.77
CA THR A 790 18.41 20.31 18.09
C THR A 790 19.18 19.33 17.22
N THR A 791 19.81 19.83 16.16
CA THR A 791 20.61 19.00 15.26
C THR A 791 21.80 18.42 16.01
N SER A 792 22.10 17.13 15.77
CA SER A 792 23.23 16.47 16.44
C SER A 792 24.58 16.82 15.80
N GLN A 793 24.54 17.21 14.52
CA GLN A 793 25.70 17.32 13.63
C GLN A 793 25.52 18.41 12.55
N TRP A 794 26.63 18.80 11.92
CA TRP A 794 26.63 19.77 10.82
C TRP A 794 26.13 19.18 9.51
N GLY A 795 25.74 20.07 8.59
CA GLY A 795 25.33 19.72 7.24
C GLY A 795 23.82 19.86 7.03
N ASP A 796 23.37 19.45 5.85
CA ASP A 796 21.99 19.66 5.44
C ASP A 796 21.07 18.58 6.01
N TYR A 797 19.89 19.02 6.48
CA TYR A 797 18.76 18.17 6.83
C TYR A 797 17.71 18.31 5.73
N ASN A 798 17.24 17.18 5.22
CA ASN A 798 16.14 17.12 4.25
C ASN A 798 14.84 17.57 4.93
N VAL A 799 14.04 18.38 4.24
CA VAL A 799 12.64 18.64 4.58
C VAL A 799 11.79 18.02 3.49
N VAL A 800 11.16 16.91 3.80
CA VAL A 800 10.27 16.21 2.87
C VAL A 800 8.83 16.46 3.28
N VAL A 801 7.95 16.70 2.31
CA VAL A 801 6.50 16.81 2.53
C VAL A 801 5.76 15.86 1.61
N THR A 802 5.01 14.93 2.19
CA THR A 802 4.17 13.96 1.51
C THR A 802 2.70 14.16 1.87
N ILE A 803 1.81 14.00 0.89
CA ILE A 803 0.36 14.00 1.08
C ILE A 803 -0.30 13.31 -0.12
N HIS A 804 -1.38 12.58 0.12
CA HIS A 804 -2.09 11.81 -0.90
C HIS A 804 -2.40 12.61 -2.19
N ASN A 805 -2.25 11.96 -3.35
CA ASN A 805 -2.36 12.56 -4.69
C ASN A 805 -1.53 13.86 -4.87
N HIS A 806 -0.34 13.93 -4.27
CA HIS A 806 0.66 14.96 -4.56
C HIS A 806 2.05 14.35 -4.73
N ILE A 807 2.83 14.86 -5.70
CA ILE A 807 4.25 14.50 -5.82
C ILE A 807 4.99 15.21 -4.66
N PRO A 808 5.85 14.50 -3.90
CA PRO A 808 6.51 15.06 -2.73
C PRO A 808 7.28 16.34 -2.99
N TYR A 809 7.33 17.22 -1.99
CA TYR A 809 8.31 18.30 -1.94
C TYR A 809 9.56 17.82 -1.21
N GLU A 810 10.73 18.18 -1.73
CA GLU A 810 12.03 18.00 -1.07
C GLU A 810 12.75 19.36 -0.98
N GLY A 811 13.11 19.75 0.24
CA GLY A 811 13.86 20.96 0.57
C GLY A 811 14.99 20.68 1.55
N ILE A 812 15.72 21.72 1.95
CA ILE A 812 16.89 21.63 2.84
C ILE A 812 16.83 22.68 3.94
N ILE A 813 17.10 22.27 5.18
CA ILE A 813 17.49 23.14 6.29
C ILE A 813 18.99 22.91 6.55
N ALA A 814 19.81 23.97 6.44
CA ALA A 814 21.23 23.88 6.77
C ALA A 814 21.48 23.92 8.30
N SER A 815 22.16 22.92 8.85
CA SER A 815 22.67 22.91 10.23
C SER A 815 23.99 23.69 10.29
N ALA A 816 23.99 24.88 10.90
CA ALA A 816 25.14 25.80 10.95
C ALA A 816 25.38 26.39 12.35
N ALA A 817 26.55 26.95 12.65
CA ALA A 817 26.80 27.62 13.94
C ALA A 817 26.41 29.10 13.93
N SER A 818 25.89 29.58 15.06
CA SER A 818 25.54 30.97 15.31
C SER A 818 26.71 31.93 15.04
N GLY A 819 26.55 32.80 14.03
CA GLY A 819 27.50 33.88 13.71
C GLY A 819 28.76 33.48 12.91
N GLY A 820 28.95 32.20 12.57
CA GLY A 820 30.08 31.77 11.73
C GLY A 820 29.86 32.08 10.25
N GLN A 821 30.69 32.94 9.64
CA GLN A 821 30.65 33.11 8.19
C GLN A 821 31.20 31.84 7.51
N MET A 822 30.33 31.17 6.76
CA MET A 822 30.69 30.03 5.93
C MET A 822 31.61 30.48 4.79
N MET A 823 32.74 29.79 4.63
CA MET A 823 33.70 30.00 3.56
C MET A 823 33.88 28.72 2.76
N SER A 824 34.11 28.85 1.45
CA SER A 824 34.46 27.75 0.57
C SER A 824 35.90 27.86 0.10
N ALA A 825 36.61 26.74 0.15
CA ALA A 825 37.86 26.53 -0.56
C ALA A 825 37.60 25.47 -1.64
N GLU A 826 37.76 25.84 -2.90
CA GLU A 826 37.87 24.88 -4.01
C GLU A 826 39.34 24.80 -4.43
N SER A 827 39.79 23.60 -4.77
CA SER A 827 41.16 23.36 -5.26
C SER A 827 41.14 22.24 -6.29
N GLN A 828 41.97 22.36 -7.32
CA GLN A 828 42.08 21.38 -8.39
C GLN A 828 43.52 20.87 -8.47
N VAL A 829 43.69 19.60 -8.88
CA VAL A 829 45.00 19.01 -9.17
C VAL A 829 45.72 19.90 -10.21
N SER A 830 46.95 20.30 -9.88
CA SER A 830 47.57 21.47 -10.53
C SER A 830 48.74 21.17 -11.47
N THR A 831 49.23 19.92 -11.50
CA THR A 831 50.24 19.43 -12.45
C THR A 831 50.25 17.90 -12.47
N SER A 832 50.75 17.30 -13.56
CA SER A 832 50.99 15.86 -13.78
C SER A 832 51.55 15.05 -12.59
N LYS A 833 52.34 15.67 -11.71
CA LYS A 833 52.89 15.01 -10.50
C LYS A 833 52.00 15.05 -9.27
N ASP A 834 50.91 15.81 -9.33
CA ASP A 834 49.96 15.94 -8.23
C ASP A 834 48.90 14.83 -8.27
N ASP A 835 48.72 14.13 -9.39
CA ASP A 835 47.84 12.97 -9.48
C ASP A 835 48.50 11.74 -10.08
N GLY A 836 47.89 10.59 -9.85
CA GLY A 836 48.28 9.33 -10.45
C GLY A 836 47.73 8.12 -9.72
N TYR A 837 47.68 6.99 -10.41
CA TYR A 837 47.24 5.72 -9.82
C TYR A 837 48.43 4.81 -9.51
N GLY A 838 48.40 4.21 -8.33
CA GLY A 838 49.20 3.04 -7.99
C GLY A 838 48.47 1.74 -8.33
N SER A 839 49.23 0.67 -8.37
CA SER A 839 48.69 -0.68 -8.20
C SER A 839 49.16 -1.30 -6.88
N ASN A 840 50.33 -0.91 -6.38
CA ASN A 840 50.88 -1.31 -5.08
C ASN A 840 51.76 -0.18 -4.52
N ASP A 841 52.17 -0.35 -3.27
CA ASP A 841 53.07 0.53 -2.54
C ASP A 841 54.37 0.86 -3.30
N ASP A 842 54.89 -0.04 -4.14
CA ASP A 842 56.11 0.14 -4.94
C ASP A 842 55.86 0.65 -6.38
N PHE A 843 54.60 0.80 -6.83
CA PHE A 843 54.25 1.19 -8.21
C PHE A 843 53.27 2.35 -8.29
N GLN A 844 53.58 3.32 -9.16
CA GLN A 844 52.68 4.41 -9.53
C GLN A 844 52.84 4.79 -11.01
N ASN A 845 51.78 5.36 -11.59
CA ASN A 845 51.82 6.01 -12.89
C ASN A 845 51.32 7.47 -12.76
N LEU A 846 52.25 8.41 -12.94
CA LEU A 846 52.05 9.87 -12.83
C LEU A 846 52.09 10.57 -14.21
N ASN A 847 51.88 9.83 -15.30
CA ASN A 847 51.89 10.37 -16.67
C ASN A 847 50.78 9.68 -17.49
N ALA A 848 49.77 9.14 -16.83
CA ALA A 848 48.62 8.53 -17.47
C ALA A 848 47.60 9.62 -17.77
N ASP A 849 46.96 9.54 -18.93
CA ASP A 849 45.75 10.29 -19.27
C ASP A 849 44.50 9.73 -18.55
N PHE A 850 44.66 8.97 -17.46
CA PHE A 850 43.58 8.53 -16.58
C PHE A 850 44.07 8.24 -15.16
N LEU A 851 43.14 8.30 -14.22
CA LEU A 851 43.25 7.78 -12.85
C LEU A 851 42.31 6.56 -12.70
N ARG A 852 42.57 5.69 -11.71
CA ARG A 852 41.80 4.44 -11.48
C ARG A 852 41.64 4.07 -10.02
N VAL A 853 40.50 3.46 -9.73
CA VAL A 853 40.17 2.78 -8.47
C VAL A 853 39.64 1.38 -8.79
N GLY A 854 39.79 0.42 -7.88
CA GLY A 854 39.21 -0.92 -8.01
C GLY A 854 40.16 -1.98 -8.55
N LYS A 855 39.60 -2.99 -9.20
CA LYS A 855 40.28 -4.24 -9.55
C LYS A 855 41.40 -4.07 -10.58
N SER A 856 42.49 -4.78 -10.34
CA SER A 856 43.72 -4.72 -11.14
C SER A 856 43.95 -6.06 -11.85
N THR A 857 44.51 -6.02 -13.06
CA THR A 857 44.70 -7.22 -13.91
C THR A 857 45.90 -8.08 -13.52
N TYR A 858 46.59 -7.77 -12.42
CA TYR A 858 47.76 -8.51 -11.94
C TYR A 858 47.34 -9.53 -10.85
N ASN A 859 47.96 -10.71 -10.88
CA ASN A 859 47.69 -11.83 -9.96
C ASN A 859 49.00 -12.29 -9.29
N PRO A 860 49.10 -12.37 -7.94
CA PRO A 860 48.11 -11.93 -6.95
C PRO A 860 47.80 -10.43 -7.05
N PRO A 861 46.77 -9.92 -6.34
CA PRO A 861 46.50 -8.50 -6.26
C PRO A 861 47.78 -7.69 -6.07
N PRO A 862 47.84 -6.55 -6.75
CA PRO A 862 47.49 -5.38 -5.95
C PRO A 862 46.65 -4.36 -6.75
N TYR A 863 45.67 -3.76 -6.06
CA TYR A 863 44.53 -3.04 -6.65
C TYR A 863 44.86 -1.63 -7.13
N TYR A 864 44.04 -1.09 -8.03
CA TYR A 864 44.12 0.33 -8.38
C TYR A 864 43.68 1.21 -7.22
N MET A 865 44.57 2.13 -6.87
CA MET A 865 44.39 3.18 -5.86
C MET A 865 44.90 4.48 -6.46
N THR A 866 44.13 5.56 -6.38
CA THR A 866 44.52 6.87 -6.90
C THR A 866 44.93 7.80 -5.77
N GLY A 867 46.01 8.55 -5.96
CA GLY A 867 46.36 9.70 -5.13
C GLY A 867 46.15 11.01 -5.90
N MET A 868 45.69 12.05 -5.20
CA MET A 868 45.40 13.39 -5.75
C MET A 868 45.86 14.47 -4.75
N VAL A 869 46.76 15.36 -5.17
CA VAL A 869 47.34 16.44 -4.37
C VAL A 869 46.73 17.78 -4.77
N PHE A 870 46.02 18.38 -3.82
CA PHE A 870 45.38 19.68 -3.94
C PHE A 870 46.28 20.72 -3.31
N ARG A 871 46.88 21.59 -4.12
CA ARG A 871 47.81 22.64 -3.64
C ARG A 871 47.10 23.91 -3.22
N ASN A 872 47.72 24.63 -2.28
CA ASN A 872 47.27 25.95 -1.80
C ASN A 872 45.86 25.93 -1.18
N VAL A 873 45.53 24.89 -0.41
CA VAL A 873 44.23 24.76 0.26
C VAL A 873 44.14 25.83 1.36
N ASN A 874 43.46 26.94 1.05
CA ASN A 874 43.46 28.16 1.85
C ASN A 874 42.53 28.10 3.08
N ILE A 875 42.66 27.06 3.89
CA ILE A 875 41.84 26.83 5.09
C ILE A 875 42.68 27.14 6.36
N PRO A 876 42.18 27.95 7.30
CA PRO A 876 42.89 28.23 8.56
C PRO A 876 43.14 26.96 9.40
N ARG A 877 44.24 26.95 10.17
CA ARG A 877 44.56 25.90 11.16
C ARG A 877 43.47 25.80 12.21
N GLY A 878 42.94 24.59 12.41
CA GLY A 878 41.82 24.36 13.33
C GLY A 878 40.49 24.98 12.86
N ALA A 879 40.34 25.33 11.59
CA ALA A 879 39.04 25.70 11.03
C ALA A 879 38.08 24.51 11.13
N ARG A 880 36.81 24.79 11.47
CA ARG A 880 35.79 23.75 11.55
C ARG A 880 35.34 23.41 10.14
N ILE A 881 35.76 22.25 9.64
CA ILE A 881 35.27 21.69 8.37
C ILE A 881 33.80 21.31 8.55
N ILE A 882 32.94 21.80 7.66
CA ILE A 882 31.48 21.65 7.72
C ILE A 882 30.99 20.61 6.73
N SER A 883 31.52 20.66 5.51
CA SER A 883 31.40 19.60 4.51
C SER A 883 32.62 19.62 3.59
N ALA A 884 32.94 18.50 2.96
CA ALA A 884 33.95 18.39 1.93
C ALA A 884 33.55 17.32 0.92
N SER A 885 33.84 17.54 -0.37
CA SER A 885 33.61 16.54 -1.42
C SER A 885 34.77 16.48 -2.39
N LEU A 886 35.17 15.25 -2.73
CA LEU A 886 36.03 14.96 -3.87
C LEU A 886 35.15 14.88 -5.12
N LYS A 887 35.56 15.55 -6.20
CA LYS A 887 34.86 15.56 -7.48
C LYS A 887 35.75 15.01 -8.58
N LEU A 888 35.25 13.98 -9.26
CA LEU A 888 35.95 13.24 -10.31
C LEU A 888 35.14 13.38 -11.61
N ARG A 889 35.81 13.62 -12.74
CA ARG A 889 35.18 13.53 -14.06
C ARG A 889 35.41 12.12 -14.61
N SER A 890 34.34 11.39 -14.94
CA SER A 890 34.42 10.08 -15.57
C SER A 890 35.11 10.17 -16.94
N ARG A 891 35.88 9.14 -17.32
CA ARG A 891 36.62 9.14 -18.60
C ARG A 891 36.16 8.07 -19.61
N SER A 892 35.45 7.03 -19.18
CA SER A 892 35.10 5.92 -20.06
C SER A 892 33.76 5.30 -19.68
N GLU A 893 32.89 5.12 -20.66
CA GLU A 893 31.68 4.31 -20.52
C GLU A 893 32.04 2.81 -20.34
N HIS A 894 31.05 2.02 -19.93
CA HIS A 894 31.07 0.54 -19.95
C HIS A 894 32.11 -0.14 -19.04
N LEU A 895 32.17 0.27 -17.78
CA LEU A 895 32.59 -0.61 -16.68
C LEU A 895 31.37 -0.79 -15.76
N THR A 896 30.85 -2.01 -15.67
CA THR A 896 29.53 -2.31 -15.08
C THR A 896 29.60 -3.04 -13.74
N GLY A 897 30.74 -3.62 -13.36
CA GLY A 897 30.89 -4.22 -12.02
C GLY A 897 31.02 -3.16 -10.93
N ILE A 898 30.65 -3.51 -9.70
CA ILE A 898 30.74 -2.61 -8.53
C ILE A 898 32.21 -2.28 -8.21
N VAL A 899 32.48 -1.06 -7.74
CA VAL A 899 33.72 -0.73 -7.02
C VAL A 899 33.41 -0.48 -5.56
N TYR A 900 34.03 -1.24 -4.65
CA TYR A 900 33.92 -1.06 -3.21
C TYR A 900 34.96 -0.05 -2.71
N GLY A 901 34.69 1.24 -2.87
CA GLY A 901 35.67 2.31 -2.71
C GLY A 901 35.83 2.80 -1.27
N VAL A 902 36.99 3.40 -0.99
CA VAL A 902 37.24 4.16 0.25
C VAL A 902 38.08 5.39 -0.02
N ILE A 903 37.67 6.51 0.55
CA ILE A 903 38.37 7.79 0.52
C ILE A 903 39.09 7.97 1.86
N GLU A 904 40.37 8.30 1.76
CA GLU A 904 41.29 8.56 2.87
C GLU A 904 42.10 9.82 2.53
N ALA A 905 42.76 10.46 3.49
CA ALA A 905 43.78 11.47 3.22
C ALA A 905 45.14 11.00 3.71
N GLU A 906 46.20 11.67 3.26
CA GLU A 906 47.53 11.48 3.83
C GLU A 906 47.61 12.10 5.22
N ALA A 907 48.15 11.36 6.19
CA ALA A 907 48.43 11.84 7.55
C ALA A 907 49.67 12.77 7.56
N ALA A 908 49.62 13.85 6.80
CA ALA A 908 50.69 14.83 6.65
C ALA A 908 50.14 16.25 6.46
N ASP A 909 50.61 17.18 7.30
CA ASP A 909 50.12 18.58 7.38
C ASP A 909 50.28 19.38 6.08
N ASN A 910 51.15 18.95 5.17
CA ASN A 910 51.42 19.58 3.88
C ASN A 910 52.01 18.53 2.93
N ALA A 911 51.17 18.00 2.04
CA ALA A 911 51.59 17.01 1.06
C ALA A 911 52.56 17.60 0.01
N ASP A 912 53.63 16.86 -0.29
CA ASP A 912 54.42 17.06 -1.49
C ASP A 912 53.68 16.49 -2.72
N SER A 913 54.22 16.69 -3.93
CA SER A 913 53.80 15.92 -5.11
C SER A 913 54.24 14.45 -5.02
N PHE A 914 53.68 13.59 -5.87
CA PHE A 914 54.15 12.21 -6.03
C PHE A 914 55.46 12.13 -6.85
N GLY A 915 56.18 11.01 -6.70
CA GLY A 915 57.44 10.77 -7.40
C GLY A 915 58.63 10.53 -6.46
N GLY A 916 59.78 10.14 -7.03
CA GLY A 916 61.03 10.00 -6.27
C GLY A 916 61.03 8.93 -5.17
N GLY A 917 60.10 7.97 -5.21
CA GLY A 917 59.85 6.97 -4.15
C GLY A 917 58.65 7.28 -3.25
N ARG A 918 58.00 8.44 -3.43
CA ARG A 918 56.73 8.79 -2.77
C ARG A 918 55.57 8.35 -3.66
N HIS A 919 54.86 7.30 -3.24
CA HIS A 919 53.82 6.59 -3.99
C HIS A 919 52.48 6.57 -3.22
N PRO A 920 51.30 6.64 -3.87
CA PRO A 920 50.01 6.66 -3.18
C PRO A 920 49.76 5.49 -2.20
N GLY A 921 50.18 4.27 -2.53
CA GLY A 921 49.99 3.09 -1.66
C GLY A 921 50.79 3.17 -0.36
N ALA A 922 52.09 3.45 -0.47
CA ALA A 922 53.04 3.46 0.63
C ALA A 922 52.88 4.61 1.64
N LEU A 923 52.01 5.59 1.36
CA LEU A 923 51.82 6.77 2.22
C LEU A 923 50.94 6.46 3.45
N PRO A 924 51.26 7.04 4.61
CA PRO A 924 50.45 6.92 5.82
C PRO A 924 49.13 7.66 5.63
N LYS A 925 48.03 7.02 6.04
CA LYS A 925 46.67 7.51 5.81
C LYS A 925 46.00 7.94 7.11
N THR A 926 44.95 8.75 7.00
CA THR A 926 44.08 9.14 8.11
C THR A 926 43.43 7.93 8.78
N SER A 927 43.08 8.10 10.05
CA SER A 927 42.31 7.13 10.84
C SER A 927 40.83 7.20 10.47
N ALA A 928 40.34 8.40 10.16
CA ALA A 928 39.07 8.65 9.50
C ALA A 928 39.16 8.24 8.02
N SER A 929 38.11 7.60 7.54
CA SER A 929 37.88 7.24 6.14
C SER A 929 36.40 7.34 5.83
N VAL A 930 36.06 7.43 4.54
CA VAL A 930 34.66 7.45 4.07
C VAL A 930 34.52 6.45 2.94
N GLU A 931 33.56 5.54 3.06
CA GLU A 931 33.27 4.57 2.01
C GLU A 931 32.56 5.29 0.85
N TRP A 932 33.04 5.07 -0.37
CA TRP A 932 32.43 5.61 -1.59
C TRP A 932 32.38 4.50 -2.63
N ASP A 933 31.36 3.68 -2.51
CA ASP A 933 31.08 2.61 -3.44
C ASP A 933 30.41 3.15 -4.70
N LEU A 934 30.72 2.51 -5.84
CA LEU A 934 30.18 2.87 -7.15
C LEU A 934 29.41 1.66 -7.70
N PHE A 935 28.14 1.60 -7.32
CA PHE A 935 27.17 0.61 -7.80
C PHE A 935 26.71 0.92 -9.23
N GLU A 936 26.38 2.19 -9.49
CA GLU A 936 25.89 2.67 -10.78
C GLU A 936 26.96 2.64 -11.90
N ALA A 937 26.48 2.64 -13.15
CA ALA A 937 27.29 2.91 -14.31
C ALA A 937 27.58 4.42 -14.44
N TRP A 938 28.80 4.77 -14.82
CA TRP A 938 29.15 6.16 -15.15
C TRP A 938 28.94 6.45 -16.63
N SER A 939 28.20 7.52 -16.94
CA SER A 939 28.20 8.18 -18.26
C SER A 939 29.60 8.73 -18.56
N GLU A 940 30.00 8.85 -19.83
CA GLU A 940 31.28 9.50 -20.15
C GLU A 940 31.30 10.98 -19.73
N ASP A 941 32.49 11.54 -19.53
CA ASP A 941 32.72 12.99 -19.46
C ASP A 941 31.88 13.74 -18.39
N THR A 942 31.44 13.04 -17.34
CA THR A 942 30.44 13.49 -16.36
C THR A 942 31.07 13.68 -14.98
N TRP A 943 30.64 14.72 -14.25
CA TRP A 943 31.19 15.03 -12.92
C TRP A 943 30.40 14.32 -11.80
N TYR A 944 31.08 13.44 -11.08
CA TYR A 944 30.57 12.76 -9.89
C TYR A 944 31.19 13.37 -8.63
N SER A 945 30.41 13.47 -7.55
CA SER A 945 30.86 13.98 -6.24
C SER A 945 30.80 12.85 -5.22
N SER A 946 31.77 12.81 -4.31
CA SER A 946 31.76 11.88 -3.17
C SER A 946 30.66 12.22 -2.15
N PRO A 947 30.33 11.26 -1.25
CA PRO A 947 29.78 11.57 0.07
C PRO A 947 30.64 12.60 0.83
N ASP A 948 30.13 13.11 1.95
CA ASP A 948 30.86 14.09 2.76
C ASP A 948 32.14 13.48 3.39
N ILE A 949 33.30 13.98 2.97
CA ILE A 949 34.62 13.62 3.49
C ILE A 949 35.12 14.59 4.56
N SER A 950 34.25 15.40 5.17
CA SER A 950 34.63 16.42 6.16
C SER A 950 35.44 15.87 7.32
N ASP A 951 35.14 14.66 7.80
CA ASP A 951 35.88 13.98 8.88
C ASP A 951 37.34 13.67 8.49
N VAL A 952 37.55 13.14 7.28
CA VAL A 952 38.87 12.88 6.69
C VAL A 952 39.68 14.17 6.57
N ILE A 953 39.07 15.25 6.08
CA ILE A 953 39.73 16.56 5.98
C ILE A 953 40.03 17.13 7.39
N ARG A 954 39.14 16.91 8.37
CA ARG A 954 39.27 17.45 9.74
C ARG A 954 40.40 16.82 10.54
N GLU A 955 40.78 15.57 10.25
CA GLU A 955 41.97 14.94 10.83
C GLU A 955 43.26 15.65 10.37
N VAL A 956 43.37 16.04 9.09
CA VAL A 956 44.57 16.69 8.53
C VAL A 956 44.59 18.22 8.77
N VAL A 957 43.44 18.89 8.76
CA VAL A 957 43.31 20.35 9.00
C VAL A 957 43.21 20.67 10.51
N GLY A 958 43.73 19.76 11.35
CA GLY A 958 43.63 19.76 12.80
C GLY A 958 44.33 20.92 13.53
N PRO A 959 44.32 20.89 14.87
CA PRO A 959 44.87 21.95 15.71
C PRO A 959 46.41 21.97 15.74
N ASP A 960 47.09 20.95 15.21
CA ASP A 960 48.54 20.84 15.09
C ASP A 960 48.99 20.70 13.65
N GLY A 961 50.25 21.11 13.38
CA GLY A 961 50.89 20.99 12.06
C GLY A 961 50.38 21.92 10.96
N TRP A 962 49.08 21.84 10.61
CA TRP A 962 48.46 22.51 9.47
C TRP A 962 48.69 24.03 9.42
N SER A 963 48.68 24.60 8.21
CA SER A 963 48.70 26.03 7.92
C SER A 963 47.94 26.33 6.63
N ALA A 964 47.32 27.51 6.55
CA ALA A 964 46.56 27.90 5.36
C ALA A 964 47.46 28.00 4.12
N ASN A 965 47.01 27.44 3.00
CA ASN A 965 47.76 27.24 1.75
C ASN A 965 48.79 26.09 1.77
N ASN A 966 48.75 25.22 2.79
CA ASN A 966 49.33 23.88 2.67
C ASN A 966 48.58 23.05 1.60
N SER A 967 49.17 21.92 1.21
CA SER A 967 48.56 20.99 0.25
C SER A 967 47.97 19.76 0.95
N LEU A 968 46.83 19.27 0.48
CA LEU A 968 46.23 18.00 0.92
C LEU A 968 46.48 16.92 -0.13
N ALA A 969 46.81 15.71 0.29
CA ALA A 969 46.71 14.52 -0.57
C ALA A 969 45.49 13.70 -0.15
N ILE A 970 44.62 13.39 -1.11
CA ILE A 970 43.47 12.50 -0.96
C ILE A 970 43.75 11.21 -1.73
N PHE A 971 43.40 10.09 -1.14
CA PHE A 971 43.44 8.78 -1.77
C PHE A 971 42.02 8.27 -2.05
N TYR A 972 41.86 7.56 -3.17
CA TYR A 972 40.68 6.78 -3.46
C TYR A 972 41.10 5.36 -3.83
N SER A 973 40.82 4.43 -2.91
CA SER A 973 41.29 3.04 -2.89
C SER A 973 40.10 2.07 -2.99
N THR A 974 40.34 0.77 -3.15
CA THR A 974 39.30 -0.27 -2.99
C THR A 974 39.48 -1.06 -1.69
N ARG A 975 38.37 -1.42 -1.05
CA ARG A 975 38.31 -2.19 0.21
C ARG A 975 38.33 -3.70 -0.03
N GLN A 976 37.63 -4.15 -1.08
CA GLN A 976 37.41 -5.57 -1.38
C GLN A 976 38.31 -6.09 -2.52
N ARG A 977 38.34 -7.42 -2.73
CA ARG A 977 39.08 -8.09 -3.82
C ARG A 977 38.19 -8.36 -5.04
N GLU A 978 36.91 -8.41 -4.75
CA GLU A 978 35.75 -8.62 -5.59
C GLU A 978 35.41 -7.33 -6.38
N GLY A 979 34.38 -7.36 -7.21
CA GLY A 979 34.02 -6.23 -8.08
C GLY A 979 34.93 -6.04 -9.30
N ASP A 980 34.98 -4.80 -9.80
CA ASP A 980 35.64 -4.35 -11.05
C ASP A 980 36.43 -3.04 -10.81
N TYR A 981 36.70 -2.23 -11.84
CA TYR A 981 37.36 -0.91 -11.72
C TYR A 981 36.52 0.24 -12.32
N ARG A 982 36.96 1.49 -12.06
CA ARG A 982 36.48 2.71 -12.74
C ARG A 982 37.67 3.56 -13.17
N SER A 983 37.53 4.28 -14.29
CA SER A 983 38.55 5.21 -14.81
C SER A 983 37.99 6.64 -14.87
N PHE A 984 38.78 7.61 -14.40
CA PHE A 984 38.44 9.04 -14.36
C PHE A 984 39.58 9.90 -14.91
N CYS A 985 39.28 11.15 -15.23
CA CYS A 985 40.24 12.08 -15.84
C CYS A 985 41.40 12.41 -14.89
N SER A 986 42.60 12.52 -15.46
CA SER A 986 43.82 13.01 -14.81
C SER A 986 44.21 14.39 -15.34
N TYR A 987 45.14 15.08 -14.69
CA TYR A 987 45.74 16.31 -15.20
C TYR A 987 46.31 16.16 -16.62
N ASP A 988 46.95 15.02 -16.92
CA ASP A 988 47.53 14.73 -18.22
C ASP A 988 46.50 14.34 -19.29
N SER A 989 45.22 14.17 -18.93
CA SER A 989 44.12 14.04 -19.90
C SER A 989 43.63 15.42 -20.37
N ASN A 990 43.23 16.27 -19.43
CA ASN A 990 42.95 17.69 -19.61
C ASN A 990 43.03 18.40 -18.24
N PRO A 991 43.86 19.44 -18.07
CA PRO A 991 43.96 20.19 -16.81
C PRO A 991 42.63 20.74 -16.28
N ASP A 992 41.68 21.11 -17.15
CA ASP A 992 40.35 21.63 -16.72
C ASP A 992 39.46 20.52 -16.11
N ASP A 993 39.75 19.25 -16.41
CA ASP A 993 39.00 18.05 -16.01
C ASP A 993 39.69 17.22 -14.92
N ALA A 994 40.88 17.63 -14.49
CA ALA A 994 41.60 17.02 -13.37
C ALA A 994 40.77 17.07 -12.08
N PRO A 995 40.94 16.13 -11.13
CA PRO A 995 40.14 16.06 -9.91
C PRO A 995 40.08 17.37 -9.12
N LYS A 996 38.92 17.62 -8.49
CA LYS A 996 38.63 18.81 -7.68
C LYS A 996 38.27 18.42 -6.25
N LEU A 997 38.67 19.25 -5.30
CA LEU A 997 38.32 19.13 -3.88
C LEU A 997 37.59 20.41 -3.48
N GLN A 998 36.32 20.29 -3.10
CA GLN A 998 35.51 21.40 -2.60
C GLN A 998 35.31 21.20 -1.10
N ILE A 999 35.74 22.18 -0.29
CA ILE A 999 35.61 22.16 1.16
C ILE A 999 34.85 23.41 1.62
N ILE A 1000 33.84 23.22 2.48
CA ILE A 1000 33.12 24.29 3.16
C ILE A 1000 33.52 24.26 4.64
N TYR A 1001 33.92 25.41 5.18
CA TYR A 1001 34.40 25.55 6.55
C TYR A 1001 33.86 26.82 7.21
N ALA A 1002 33.64 26.76 8.53
CA ALA A 1002 33.26 27.94 9.29
C ALA A 1002 34.51 28.79 9.59
N GLY A 1003 34.44 30.08 9.30
CA GLY A 1003 35.49 31.03 9.69
C GLY A 1003 35.62 31.15 11.20
N THR A 1004 36.85 31.06 11.71
CA THR A 1004 37.16 31.41 13.09
C THR A 1004 36.90 32.91 13.30
N GLY A 1005 35.90 33.26 14.10
CA GLY A 1005 35.64 34.65 14.50
C GLY A 1005 36.86 35.27 15.19
N SER A 1006 37.15 36.53 14.85
CA SER A 1006 38.31 37.31 15.32
C SER A 1006 38.13 37.93 16.69
#